data_AF-A0A7X8BZ94-F1
#
_entry.id   AF-A0A7X8BZ94-F1
#
_cell.length_a   1.000
_cell.length_b   1.000
_cell.length_c   1.000
_cell.angle_alpha   90.00
_cell.angle_beta   90.00
_cell.angle_gamma   90.00
#
_symmetry.space_group_name_H-M   'P 1'
#
loop_
_entity.id
_entity.type
_entity.pdbx_description
1 polymer ?
#
loop_
_entity_poly.entity_id
_entity_poly.type
_entity_poly.pdbx_seq_one_letter_code
_entity_poly.pdbx_strand_id
1 'polypeptide(L)'
;MKNLTNRILMLLALFILVSYAVFAKPVSLEEAKEIAMQHNLQLNKYSIELQDPSAYKLIASSHDIFTNSTQNPTFYIYNFPQKGWVIVAGDDIARPILAYSKEASYSLENIPDNSKYWLEIYDNAISEAIKQGAPQSEKIANEWLIARNPKKRTSLLAEVVPPLIKTKWGQEAPYNNLCPYDEDAGKRTLTGCVATTMAQIMKYWNFPVSGKGEYTYGHGQYGKLSADFENTTYDWDNMTNEYNQNSSKEEIKAVATLTYHCGVALSMHYGVETSGTEEHYIVSSLKTYFMYDDNIKIIHRSDYNNNTWIDILKKNLDNHQPMPYAGEANAIRHSFICDGYDTDGRFHFNLGWNGNSNGFYYIDGITNLELNSNQNVIVNIEPIEELSPQISLLKPLKLKQEVVYQNSNIKIDANIVNNRSKNFSGNLSLRLFDAEDNFLMTIAEEKLDNLEVNNPTEITLESNPLFYTSVGKYYVKLYYKHDRLNKWLLSSGDNKLEIDIQKPLSSESKLSLYSSPTLSEYQIEKEKDTSLKVTASFINTSEEDFRGIILASIYDEKGTMIKDLASYNVTEAIAPNNYIKDIEFSNTISDLDYGIYFIGFRSKEESREFTLVNTNGFISFIKFEIVLPELITDLRLKIWIRTNQKQLPEVVVNKDGGITKTITNLDALAKIEDLICTNSYLVTINELIRHMPNLKTLVCKDNSLFELDISKNIKLEVLDCYHNRLKNLDISKNIKLIKLDCSHNQLKNLDISKNIKLIKLDCSHNQLNNLDVSKNIKITHLECWFNQLRNLDVSKNIKLEVLSCYYNLLTNLDVSKNIELTGLTCSNNSLFELDISKNIKLEFLSCRENRLNKLNMNTELKHLGCEKNRLTNLDLTNNINLITLDCSNNQLNNLDLNKNINLTYLNCFGNPLTNLDMSKNIKLEELECWNNQLTNLRLSKNINLITLDCSNNQLNNLNLSKNIELKTLYCKDNTLNNLDISSILNLQKLNCCNQAEGFILYLTNKQKGKFTEKNYCNAILEEKDGSICEIEWLDIYPNPTTGKFFIESKFFTDEIKILNLAGEVLYRETLNDEKTEIDISNLPAGVYLVITKGKIGKVVKN
;
A
#
# COMPACT_ATOMS: atom_id res chain seq x y z
N MET A 1 -42.91 -22.93 53.86
CA MET A 1 -42.04 -21.73 53.88
C MET A 1 -40.76 -21.83 53.03
N LYS A 2 -40.58 -22.80 52.11
CA LYS A 2 -39.46 -22.79 51.12
C LYS A 2 -39.89 -22.67 49.64
N ASN A 3 -41.19 -22.73 49.33
CA ASN A 3 -41.72 -22.66 47.95
C ASN A 3 -42.42 -21.33 47.58
N LEU A 4 -42.56 -20.38 48.51
CA LEU A 4 -43.26 -19.11 48.25
C LEU A 4 -42.31 -17.98 47.80
N THR A 5 -41.01 -18.11 48.04
CA THR A 5 -40.00 -17.11 47.65
C THR A 5 -39.54 -17.25 46.20
N ASN A 6 -39.67 -18.44 45.58
CA ASN A 6 -39.19 -18.67 44.20
C ASN A 6 -40.18 -18.27 43.10
N ARG A 7 -41.48 -18.06 43.40
CA ARG A 7 -42.50 -17.68 42.39
C ARG A 7 -42.66 -16.17 42.17
N ILE A 8 -42.28 -15.34 43.15
CA ILE A 8 -42.31 -13.87 43.02
C ILE A 8 -41.06 -13.35 42.29
N LEU A 9 -39.93 -14.03 42.42
CA LEU A 9 -38.69 -13.69 41.70
C LEU A 9 -38.76 -13.97 40.19
N MET A 10 -39.60 -14.91 39.75
CA MET A 10 -39.67 -15.34 38.33
C MET A 10 -40.58 -14.44 37.46
N LEU A 11 -41.58 -13.78 38.05
CA LEU A 11 -42.46 -12.82 37.35
C LEU A 11 -41.88 -11.39 37.32
N LEU A 12 -41.08 -10.99 38.32
CA LEU A 12 -40.27 -9.77 38.27
C LEU A 12 -39.13 -9.87 37.25
N ALA A 13 -38.56 -11.06 37.05
CA ALA A 13 -37.58 -11.31 35.99
C ALA A 13 -38.19 -11.17 34.59
N LEU A 14 -39.45 -11.55 34.39
CA LEU A 14 -40.13 -11.46 33.08
C LEU A 14 -40.57 -10.03 32.70
N PHE A 15 -40.84 -9.16 33.68
CA PHE A 15 -41.22 -7.75 33.44
C PHE A 15 -40.01 -6.83 33.19
N ILE A 16 -38.82 -7.23 33.63
CA ILE A 16 -37.55 -6.52 33.34
C ILE A 16 -37.01 -6.92 31.95
N LEU A 17 -37.44 -8.04 31.38
CA LEU A 17 -36.94 -8.56 30.10
C LEU A 17 -37.66 -8.00 28.85
N VAL A 18 -38.75 -7.23 28.98
CA VAL A 18 -39.56 -6.75 27.83
C VAL A 18 -39.53 -5.21 27.67
N SER A 19 -38.79 -4.47 28.51
CA SER A 19 -38.64 -3.00 28.41
C SER A 19 -37.27 -2.50 27.92
N TYR A 20 -36.41 -3.39 27.43
CA TYR A 20 -35.08 -3.04 26.88
C TYR A 20 -35.04 -3.15 25.34
N ALA A 21 -35.95 -2.46 24.65
CA ALA A 21 -35.55 -1.85 23.38
C ALA A 21 -35.00 -0.46 23.74
N VAL A 22 -33.73 -0.43 24.16
CA VAL A 22 -33.04 0.81 24.52
C VAL A 22 -32.87 1.61 23.24
N PHE A 23 -33.75 2.58 23.00
CA PHE A 23 -33.40 3.66 22.09
C PHE A 23 -32.13 4.30 22.63
N ALA A 24 -31.08 4.31 21.80
CA ALA A 24 -29.84 4.95 22.16
C ALA A 24 -30.11 6.44 22.50
N LYS A 25 -29.41 6.96 23.50
CA LYS A 25 -29.59 8.32 24.01
C LYS A 25 -28.25 9.07 24.02
N PRO A 26 -28.30 10.40 23.77
CA PRO A 26 -27.16 11.25 23.99
C PRO A 26 -26.66 11.16 25.43
N VAL A 27 -25.34 11.10 25.59
CA VAL A 27 -24.64 11.05 26.87
C VAL A 27 -24.34 12.48 27.27
N SER A 28 -24.82 12.88 28.45
CA SER A 28 -24.58 14.24 28.96
C SER A 28 -23.10 14.45 29.33
N LEU A 29 -22.65 15.71 29.35
CA LEU A 29 -21.28 16.06 29.77
C LEU A 29 -20.95 15.54 31.18
N GLU A 30 -21.90 15.63 32.12
CA GLU A 30 -21.71 15.13 33.49
C GLU A 30 -21.63 13.60 33.53
N GLU A 31 -22.45 12.90 32.73
CA GLU A 31 -22.38 11.45 32.61
C GLU A 31 -21.06 11.01 31.98
N ALA A 32 -20.61 11.64 30.89
CA ALA A 32 -19.34 11.32 30.24
C ALA A 32 -18.14 11.51 31.19
N LYS A 33 -18.18 12.54 32.03
CA LYS A 33 -17.17 12.81 33.06
C LYS A 33 -17.14 11.74 34.15
N GLU A 34 -18.31 11.30 34.60
CA GLU A 34 -18.42 10.19 35.56
C GLU A 34 -17.85 8.89 34.95
N ILE A 35 -18.18 8.59 33.68
CA ILE A 35 -17.65 7.43 32.96
C ILE A 35 -16.12 7.50 32.81
N ALA A 36 -15.56 8.68 32.52
CA ALA A 36 -14.11 8.90 32.48
C ALA A 36 -13.45 8.58 33.83
N MET A 37 -14.04 9.05 34.93
CA MET A 37 -13.57 8.76 36.29
C MET A 37 -13.65 7.27 36.63
N GLN A 38 -14.76 6.61 36.32
CA GLN A 38 -14.92 5.19 36.59
C GLN A 38 -13.95 4.34 35.77
N HIS A 39 -13.66 4.71 34.52
CA HIS A 39 -12.63 4.04 33.72
C HIS A 39 -11.24 4.20 34.35
N ASN A 40 -10.88 5.39 34.84
CA ASN A 40 -9.60 5.63 35.49
C ASN A 40 -9.42 4.81 36.78
N LEU A 41 -10.49 4.68 37.57
CA LEU A 41 -10.51 3.82 38.76
C LEU A 41 -10.30 2.34 38.42
N GLN A 42 -10.77 1.89 37.25
CA GLN A 42 -10.52 0.54 36.73
C GLN A 42 -9.05 0.32 36.32
N LEU A 43 -8.37 1.36 35.82
CA LEU A 43 -6.96 1.29 35.41
C LEU A 43 -6.01 1.20 36.61
N ASN A 44 -6.30 1.90 37.71
CA ASN A 44 -5.33 2.17 38.77
C ASN A 44 -5.60 1.47 40.12
N LYS A 45 -6.62 0.58 40.20
CA LYS A 45 -7.20 0.05 41.45
C LYS A 45 -7.79 1.18 42.31
N TYR A 46 -8.97 0.97 42.89
CA TYR A 46 -9.70 1.96 43.70
C TYR A 46 -8.79 2.78 44.64
N SER A 47 -8.50 4.02 44.26
CA SER A 47 -7.82 5.01 45.09
C SER A 47 -8.79 6.14 45.44
N ILE A 48 -8.69 6.66 46.65
CA ILE A 48 -9.60 7.71 47.15
C ILE A 48 -9.34 9.04 46.41
N GLU A 49 -8.09 9.30 46.01
CA GLU A 49 -7.66 10.51 45.30
C GLU A 49 -8.23 10.61 43.87
N LEU A 50 -8.60 9.49 43.24
CA LEU A 50 -9.14 9.45 41.88
C LEU A 50 -10.68 9.54 41.82
N GLN A 51 -11.35 9.66 42.96
CA GLN A 51 -12.81 9.73 43.10
C GLN A 51 -13.39 11.15 43.12
N ASP A 52 -12.56 12.18 42.96
CA ASP A 52 -13.01 13.57 42.82
C ASP A 52 -13.28 13.88 41.34
N PRO A 53 -14.56 14.02 40.91
CA PRO A 53 -14.87 14.34 39.52
C PRO A 53 -14.29 15.71 39.12
N SER A 54 -14.11 16.65 40.04
CA SER A 54 -13.60 17.99 39.71
C SER A 54 -12.16 17.97 39.18
N ALA A 55 -11.40 16.91 39.49
CA ALA A 55 -10.02 16.74 39.05
C ALA A 55 -9.88 16.24 37.60
N TYR A 56 -10.96 15.83 36.94
CA TYR A 56 -10.96 15.42 35.52
C TYR A 56 -11.25 16.62 34.63
N LYS A 57 -10.27 17.00 33.80
CA LYS A 57 -10.35 18.19 32.95
C LYS A 57 -10.87 17.82 31.56
N LEU A 58 -12.02 18.38 31.17
CA LEU A 58 -12.48 18.34 29.79
C LEU A 58 -11.48 19.10 28.91
N ILE A 59 -11.02 18.46 27.85
CA ILE A 59 -10.09 19.03 26.88
C ILE A 59 -10.86 19.55 25.68
N ALA A 60 -11.61 18.68 25.01
CA ALA A 60 -12.48 19.01 23.88
C ALA A 60 -13.64 18.03 23.78
N SER A 61 -14.68 18.46 23.06
CA SER A 61 -15.73 17.62 22.50
C SER A 61 -15.56 17.51 20.98
N SER A 62 -16.29 16.61 20.33
CA SER A 62 -16.23 16.50 18.87
C SER A 62 -16.62 17.79 18.14
N HIS A 63 -17.54 18.60 18.71
CA HIS A 63 -17.93 19.90 18.18
C HIS A 63 -16.83 20.97 18.28
N ASP A 64 -15.85 20.79 19.17
CA ASP A 64 -14.69 21.70 19.26
C ASP A 64 -13.62 21.37 18.21
N ILE A 65 -13.67 20.17 17.63
CA ILE A 65 -12.65 19.62 16.72
C ILE A 65 -13.16 19.56 15.27
N PHE A 66 -14.44 19.22 15.07
CA PHE A 66 -15.08 19.04 13.76
C PHE A 66 -16.33 19.92 13.62
N THR A 67 -16.78 20.13 12.38
CA THR A 67 -18.04 20.85 12.11
C THR A 67 -19.25 20.03 12.58
N ASN A 68 -20.18 20.64 13.31
CA ASN A 68 -21.34 19.98 13.92
C ASN A 68 -22.15 19.12 12.94
N SER A 69 -21.89 17.81 12.95
CA SER A 69 -22.55 16.79 12.13
C SER A 69 -23.82 16.23 12.80
N THR A 70 -23.96 16.44 14.11
CA THR A 70 -25.07 16.03 14.98
C THR A 70 -25.50 17.16 15.92
N GLN A 71 -26.65 17.03 16.57
CA GLN A 71 -27.13 18.04 17.54
C GLN A 71 -26.31 18.05 18.85
N ASN A 72 -25.88 16.87 19.31
CA ASN A 72 -25.03 16.70 20.49
C ASN A 72 -23.63 16.19 20.06
N PRO A 73 -22.57 16.50 20.81
CA PRO A 73 -21.23 15.97 20.52
C PRO A 73 -21.21 14.44 20.49
N THR A 74 -20.46 13.87 19.55
CA THR A 74 -20.33 12.42 19.37
C THR A 74 -19.32 11.79 20.34
N PHE A 75 -18.41 12.58 20.91
CA PHE A 75 -17.48 12.17 21.96
C PHE A 75 -16.95 13.34 22.78
N TYR A 76 -16.33 13.02 23.92
CA TYR A 76 -15.67 13.93 24.87
C TYR A 76 -14.29 13.41 25.26
N ILE A 77 -13.30 14.30 25.34
CA ILE A 77 -11.91 13.98 25.72
C ILE A 77 -11.61 14.55 27.10
N TYR A 78 -11.20 13.71 28.04
CA TYR A 78 -10.80 14.11 29.40
C TYR A 78 -9.36 13.74 29.70
N ASN A 79 -8.63 14.66 30.33
CA ASN A 79 -7.38 14.33 31.01
C ASN A 79 -7.66 13.79 32.40
N PHE A 80 -6.90 12.78 32.78
CA PHE A 80 -6.93 12.27 34.15
C PHE A 80 -6.29 13.26 35.13
N PRO A 81 -6.61 13.17 36.44
CA PRO A 81 -5.94 13.93 37.49
C PRO A 81 -4.42 13.67 37.53
N GLN A 82 -4.04 12.43 37.23
CA GLN A 82 -2.67 12.02 36.98
C GLN A 82 -2.33 12.06 35.48
N LYS A 83 -1.17 11.54 35.06
CA LYS A 83 -0.85 11.39 33.63
C LYS A 83 -1.86 10.47 32.91
N GLY A 84 -2.21 10.85 31.67
CA GLY A 84 -3.09 10.07 30.80
C GLY A 84 -4.38 10.80 30.42
N TRP A 85 -5.17 10.14 29.58
CA TRP A 85 -6.41 10.67 29.03
C TRP A 85 -7.38 9.57 28.63
N VAL A 86 -8.64 9.94 28.40
CA VAL A 86 -9.70 9.05 27.93
C VAL A 86 -10.65 9.78 26.97
N ILE A 87 -11.13 9.06 25.96
CA ILE A 87 -12.16 9.51 25.02
C ILE A 87 -13.43 8.71 25.30
N VAL A 88 -14.47 9.41 25.70
CA VAL A 88 -15.77 8.86 26.08
C VAL A 88 -16.78 9.16 24.98
N ALA A 89 -17.59 8.17 24.60
CA ALA A 89 -18.64 8.39 23.59
C ALA A 89 -19.73 9.35 24.11
N GLY A 90 -20.21 10.20 23.21
CA GLY A 90 -21.25 11.19 23.45
C GLY A 90 -22.67 10.70 23.16
N ASP A 91 -22.82 9.46 22.71
CA ASP A 91 -24.09 8.77 22.54
C ASP A 91 -23.93 7.29 22.87
N ASP A 92 -24.91 6.70 23.58
CA ASP A 92 -24.80 5.30 24.00
C ASP A 92 -25.06 4.29 22.88
N ILE A 93 -25.30 4.74 21.64
CA ILE A 93 -25.24 3.92 20.42
C ILE A 93 -23.84 3.32 20.15
N ALA A 94 -22.80 3.94 20.70
CA ALA A 94 -21.41 3.52 20.58
C ALA A 94 -20.85 2.96 21.90
N ARG A 95 -19.69 2.30 21.85
CA ARG A 95 -18.99 1.86 23.07
C ARG A 95 -18.66 3.03 24.01
N PRO A 96 -18.76 2.84 25.34
CA PRO A 96 -18.58 3.93 26.30
C PRO A 96 -17.18 4.56 26.27
N ILE A 97 -16.13 3.76 26.13
CA ILE A 97 -14.73 4.23 26.09
C ILE A 97 -14.14 3.92 24.72
N LEU A 98 -13.96 4.95 23.90
CA LEU A 98 -13.47 4.84 22.53
C LEU A 98 -11.96 4.67 22.48
N ALA A 99 -11.23 5.41 23.30
CA ALA A 99 -9.78 5.28 23.44
C ALA A 99 -9.29 5.79 24.80
N TYR A 100 -8.09 5.40 25.22
CA TYR A 100 -7.44 5.92 26.43
C TYR A 100 -5.92 5.81 26.37
N SER A 101 -5.23 6.53 27.27
CA SER A 101 -3.79 6.39 27.49
C SER A 101 -3.41 6.59 28.95
N LYS A 102 -2.32 5.94 29.39
CA LYS A 102 -1.70 6.12 30.72
C LYS A 102 -0.44 7.00 30.68
N GLU A 103 0.06 7.34 29.49
CA GLU A 103 1.43 7.84 29.33
C GLU A 103 1.55 9.37 29.49
N ALA A 104 0.89 10.10 28.60
CA ALA A 104 0.94 11.56 28.52
C ALA A 104 -0.47 12.13 28.63
N SER A 105 -0.59 13.38 29.09
CA SER A 105 -1.84 14.12 29.04
C SER A 105 -2.14 14.55 27.59
N TYR A 106 -3.42 14.58 27.22
CA TYR A 106 -3.90 15.05 25.92
C TYR A 106 -3.77 16.57 25.81
N SER A 107 -3.38 17.07 24.64
CA SER A 107 -3.27 18.49 24.33
C SER A 107 -3.90 18.82 22.98
N LEU A 108 -4.57 19.98 22.91
CA LEU A 108 -5.16 20.51 21.68
C LEU A 108 -4.25 21.46 20.92
N GLU A 109 -3.18 21.94 21.56
CA GLU A 109 -2.37 23.03 21.01
C GLU A 109 -1.64 22.64 19.73
N ASN A 110 -1.58 21.34 19.38
CA ASN A 110 -1.22 20.80 18.06
C ASN A 110 -1.65 19.33 17.98
N ILE A 111 -2.91 19.04 17.60
CA ILE A 111 -3.38 17.65 17.44
C ILE A 111 -2.66 17.04 16.22
N PRO A 112 -1.89 15.95 16.40
CA PRO A 112 -1.21 15.33 15.28
C PRO A 112 -2.21 14.77 14.26
N ASP A 113 -1.88 14.80 12.97
CA ASP A 113 -2.80 14.35 11.92
C ASP A 113 -3.22 12.88 12.07
N ASN A 114 -2.31 12.03 12.58
CA ASN A 114 -2.60 10.64 12.92
C ASN A 114 -3.63 10.50 14.06
N SER A 115 -3.66 11.45 15.00
CA SER A 115 -4.66 11.50 16.06
C SER A 115 -6.01 12.00 15.54
N LYS A 116 -6.00 13.02 14.66
CA LYS A 116 -7.21 13.51 13.98
C LYS A 116 -7.90 12.39 13.18
N TYR A 117 -7.15 11.54 12.50
CA TYR A 117 -7.68 10.37 11.81
C TYR A 117 -8.56 9.50 12.72
N TRP A 118 -8.07 9.13 13.91
CA TRP A 118 -8.86 8.31 14.85
C TRP A 118 -10.12 9.02 15.35
N LEU A 119 -10.02 10.32 15.63
CA LEU A 119 -11.16 11.14 16.04
C LEU A 119 -12.21 11.24 14.94
N GLU A 120 -11.79 11.40 13.68
CA GLU A 120 -12.68 11.50 12.51
C GLU A 120 -13.40 10.18 12.26
N ILE A 121 -12.70 9.05 12.37
CA ILE A 121 -13.31 7.71 12.28
C ILE A 121 -14.39 7.53 13.35
N TYR A 122 -14.14 7.96 14.59
CA TYR A 122 -15.14 7.87 15.65
C TYR A 122 -16.32 8.82 15.44
N ASP A 123 -16.08 10.09 15.08
CA ASP A 123 -17.16 11.04 14.80
C ASP A 123 -18.08 10.54 13.69
N ASN A 124 -17.48 10.08 12.57
CA ASN A 124 -18.23 9.55 11.43
C ASN A 124 -19.03 8.31 11.81
N ALA A 125 -18.43 7.37 12.56
CA ALA A 125 -19.12 6.14 12.95
C ALA A 125 -20.32 6.38 13.86
N ILE A 126 -20.19 7.31 14.79
CA ILE A 126 -21.26 7.65 15.74
C ILE A 126 -22.34 8.50 15.04
N SER A 127 -21.93 9.52 14.29
CA SER A 127 -22.83 10.39 13.52
C SER A 127 -23.69 9.59 12.55
N GLU A 128 -23.08 8.65 11.82
CA GLU A 128 -23.79 7.84 10.85
C GLU A 128 -24.74 6.84 11.53
N ALA A 129 -24.34 6.25 12.66
CA ALA A 129 -25.22 5.39 13.44
C ALA A 129 -26.46 6.15 13.97
N ILE A 130 -26.27 7.38 14.44
CA ILE A 130 -27.36 8.28 14.88
C ILE A 130 -28.28 8.60 13.69
N LYS A 131 -27.74 9.01 12.53
CA LYS A 131 -28.52 9.34 11.32
C LYS A 131 -29.29 8.14 10.76
N GLN A 132 -28.75 6.94 10.90
CA GLN A 132 -29.40 5.71 10.44
C GLN A 132 -30.43 5.18 11.44
N GLY A 133 -30.46 5.69 12.68
CA GLY A 133 -31.31 5.15 13.74
C GLY A 133 -30.91 3.71 14.12
N ALA A 134 -29.61 3.39 14.05
CA ALA A 134 -29.13 2.04 14.30
C ALA A 134 -29.43 1.63 15.76
N PRO A 135 -29.96 0.42 16.02
CA PRO A 135 -30.20 -0.03 17.39
C PRO A 135 -28.87 -0.23 18.12
N GLN A 136 -28.83 0.05 19.42
CA GLN A 136 -27.71 -0.33 20.28
C GLN A 136 -27.61 -1.88 20.33
N SER A 137 -26.42 -2.46 20.14
CA SER A 137 -26.27 -3.92 20.30
C SER A 137 -26.29 -4.32 21.77
N GLU A 138 -26.70 -5.56 22.03
CA GLU A 138 -26.64 -6.17 23.36
C GLU A 138 -25.23 -6.08 23.96
N LYS A 139 -24.19 -6.22 23.14
CA LYS A 139 -22.80 -6.05 23.57
C LYS A 139 -22.52 -4.63 24.08
N ILE A 140 -22.86 -3.61 23.29
CA ILE A 140 -22.65 -2.20 23.66
C ILE A 140 -23.50 -1.83 24.89
N ALA A 141 -24.75 -2.28 24.94
CA ALA A 141 -25.63 -2.08 26.10
C ALA A 141 -25.02 -2.66 27.40
N ASN A 142 -24.43 -3.85 27.32
CA ASN A 142 -23.73 -4.47 28.43
C ASN A 142 -22.46 -3.71 28.83
N GLU A 143 -21.70 -3.17 27.88
CA GLU A 143 -20.53 -2.33 28.15
C GLU A 143 -20.93 -1.03 28.89
N TRP A 144 -22.03 -0.38 28.49
CA TRP A 144 -22.58 0.78 29.19
C TRP A 144 -23.07 0.45 30.60
N LEU A 145 -23.71 -0.72 30.79
CA LEU A 145 -24.13 -1.19 32.11
C LEU A 145 -22.92 -1.35 33.05
N ILE A 146 -21.79 -1.82 32.53
CA ILE A 146 -20.53 -1.97 33.28
C ILE A 146 -19.89 -0.60 33.54
N ALA A 147 -19.85 0.28 32.54
CA ALA A 147 -19.26 1.60 32.65
C ALA A 147 -20.00 2.49 33.68
N ARG A 148 -21.34 2.44 33.68
CA ARG A 148 -22.19 3.13 34.67
C ARG A 148 -22.16 2.49 36.06
N ASN A 149 -21.66 1.25 36.20
CA ASN A 149 -21.75 0.48 37.44
C ASN A 149 -20.48 -0.38 37.69
N PRO A 150 -19.35 0.26 38.04
CA PRO A 150 -18.03 -0.38 38.08
C PRO A 150 -17.90 -1.52 39.10
N LYS A 151 -18.77 -1.57 40.13
CA LYS A 151 -18.87 -2.70 41.06
C LYS A 151 -19.27 -4.03 40.39
N LYS A 152 -19.82 -4.00 39.17
CA LYS A 152 -20.16 -5.19 38.37
C LYS A 152 -18.99 -5.79 37.59
N ARG A 153 -17.85 -5.09 37.49
CA ARG A 153 -16.67 -5.60 36.78
C ARG A 153 -15.81 -6.40 37.76
N THR A 154 -15.64 -7.70 37.51
CA THR A 154 -14.91 -8.62 38.40
C THR A 154 -13.41 -8.69 38.12
N SER A 155 -12.92 -8.06 37.05
CA SER A 155 -11.50 -8.05 36.64
C SER A 155 -11.01 -6.63 36.32
N LEU A 156 -9.74 -6.37 36.63
CA LEU A 156 -9.05 -5.12 36.26
C LEU A 156 -8.85 -5.06 34.74
N LEU A 157 -8.87 -3.85 34.18
CA LEU A 157 -8.43 -3.67 32.80
C LEU A 157 -6.92 -3.87 32.74
N ALA A 158 -6.49 -4.96 32.11
CA ALA A 158 -5.09 -5.29 31.91
C ALA A 158 -4.69 -5.15 30.45
N GLU A 159 -3.44 -4.78 30.24
CA GLU A 159 -2.74 -4.87 28.96
C GLU A 159 -2.34 -6.34 28.76
N VAL A 160 -2.85 -6.98 27.71
CA VAL A 160 -2.53 -8.38 27.44
C VAL A 160 -1.14 -8.47 26.82
N VAL A 161 -0.91 -7.66 25.78
CA VAL A 161 0.42 -7.32 25.29
C VAL A 161 0.62 -5.83 25.55
N PRO A 162 1.50 -5.44 26.50
CA PRO A 162 1.80 -4.03 26.74
C PRO A 162 2.51 -3.42 25.53
N PRO A 163 2.53 -2.09 25.37
CA PRO A 163 3.18 -1.41 24.24
C PRO A 163 4.61 -1.91 24.04
N LEU A 164 4.88 -2.58 22.92
CA LEU A 164 6.18 -3.16 22.59
C LEU A 164 7.18 -2.06 22.21
N ILE A 165 6.74 -1.02 21.52
CA ILE A 165 7.58 0.11 21.12
C ILE A 165 7.75 1.04 22.32
N LYS A 166 9.01 1.25 22.73
CA LYS A 166 9.36 2.14 23.84
C LYS A 166 9.75 3.55 23.40
N THR A 167 10.09 3.71 22.13
CA THR A 167 10.43 5.00 21.55
C THR A 167 9.21 5.89 21.46
N LYS A 168 9.39 7.17 21.70
CA LYS A 168 8.38 8.21 21.47
C LYS A 168 8.95 9.18 20.46
N TRP A 169 9.28 8.67 19.28
CA TRP A 169 9.89 9.49 18.24
C TRP A 169 8.85 10.35 17.52
N GLY A 170 9.32 11.46 16.96
CA GLY A 170 8.54 12.43 16.22
C GLY A 170 9.02 12.56 14.78
N GLN A 171 8.66 13.67 14.13
CA GLN A 171 9.04 13.97 12.74
C GLN A 171 9.85 15.25 12.57
N GLU A 172 9.99 16.04 13.64
CA GLU A 172 10.73 17.30 13.66
C GLU A 172 12.10 17.10 14.31
N ALA A 173 12.78 18.19 14.68
CA ALA A 173 14.08 18.09 15.32
C ALA A 173 13.95 17.31 16.67
N PRO A 174 14.90 16.42 16.99
CA PRO A 174 16.16 16.17 16.29
C PRO A 174 16.09 15.14 15.14
N TYR A 175 14.95 14.47 14.95
CA TYR A 175 14.79 13.37 13.99
C TYR A 175 15.07 13.83 12.55
N ASN A 176 14.59 15.01 12.16
CA ASN A 176 14.77 15.53 10.79
C ASN A 176 16.08 16.30 10.54
N ASN A 177 17.05 16.25 11.46
CA ASN A 177 18.26 17.09 11.36
C ASN A 177 19.10 16.82 10.09
N LEU A 178 18.95 15.64 9.47
CA LEU A 178 19.60 15.27 8.21
C LEU A 178 18.67 15.32 6.99
N CYS A 179 17.36 15.57 7.18
CA CYS A 179 16.43 15.75 6.07
C CYS A 179 16.75 17.04 5.28
N PRO A 180 16.28 17.20 4.02
CA PRO A 180 16.54 18.40 3.24
C PRO A 180 16.21 19.71 3.98
N TYR A 181 17.04 20.74 3.77
CA TYR A 181 16.76 22.09 4.26
C TYR A 181 16.03 22.86 3.16
N ASP A 182 14.90 23.47 3.50
CA ASP A 182 14.15 24.32 2.59
C ASP A 182 14.53 25.78 2.84
N GLU A 183 15.21 26.39 1.86
CA GLU A 183 15.70 27.78 1.95
C GLU A 183 14.54 28.79 1.99
N ASP A 184 13.45 28.52 1.27
CA ASP A 184 12.30 29.44 1.18
C ASP A 184 11.49 29.45 2.48
N ALA A 185 11.34 28.27 3.11
CA ALA A 185 10.63 28.14 4.39
C ALA A 185 11.52 28.39 5.61
N GLY A 186 12.85 28.41 5.45
CA GLY A 186 13.81 28.60 6.54
C GLY A 186 13.81 27.48 7.58
N LYS A 187 13.40 26.26 7.21
CA LYS A 187 13.35 25.09 8.10
C LYS A 187 13.62 23.77 7.36
N ARG A 188 13.98 22.73 8.11
CA ARG A 188 14.13 21.35 7.59
C ARG A 188 12.76 20.76 7.25
N THR A 189 12.70 19.92 6.23
CA THR A 189 11.51 19.12 5.93
C THR A 189 11.22 18.13 7.07
N LEU A 190 9.98 17.65 7.18
CA LEU A 190 9.65 16.59 8.12
C LEU A 190 10.32 15.26 7.70
N THR A 191 10.50 14.33 8.64
CA THR A 191 10.94 12.96 8.29
C THR A 191 9.89 12.21 7.46
N GLY A 192 8.60 12.46 7.74
CA GLY A 192 7.45 11.73 7.21
C GLY A 192 7.00 10.59 8.13
N CYS A 193 5.68 10.43 8.28
CA CYS A 193 5.09 9.47 9.21
C CYS A 193 5.49 8.01 8.93
N VAL A 194 5.62 7.64 7.65
CA VAL A 194 6.03 6.30 7.20
C VAL A 194 7.50 6.02 7.57
N ALA A 195 8.39 7.01 7.42
CA ALA A 195 9.81 6.87 7.79
C ALA A 195 9.99 6.77 9.31
N THR A 196 9.29 7.59 10.08
CA THR A 196 9.30 7.51 11.56
C THR A 196 8.73 6.18 12.05
N THR A 197 7.68 5.67 11.40
CA THR A 197 7.10 4.34 11.68
C THR A 197 8.13 3.24 11.47
N MET A 198 8.76 3.20 10.30
CA MET A 198 9.79 2.22 9.95
C MET A 198 11.00 2.29 10.88
N ALA A 199 11.49 3.49 11.20
CA ALA A 199 12.65 3.70 12.05
C ALA A 199 12.42 3.18 13.48
N GLN A 200 11.25 3.45 14.08
CA GLN A 200 10.91 2.95 15.41
C GLN A 200 10.81 1.42 15.46
N ILE A 201 10.32 0.78 14.41
CA ILE A 201 10.30 -0.70 14.30
C ILE A 201 11.72 -1.25 14.17
N MET A 202 12.57 -0.62 13.35
CA MET A 202 13.97 -1.04 13.26
C MET A 202 14.70 -0.89 14.59
N LYS A 203 14.40 0.18 15.34
CA LYS A 203 14.93 0.39 16.69
C LYS A 203 14.42 -0.64 17.70
N TYR A 204 13.17 -1.08 17.59
CA TYR A 204 12.64 -2.15 18.44
C TYR A 204 13.47 -3.44 18.31
N TRP A 205 13.85 -3.80 17.08
CA TRP A 205 14.72 -4.95 16.82
C TRP A 205 16.20 -4.67 17.03
N ASN A 206 16.61 -3.39 17.13
CA ASN A 206 18.01 -2.94 17.05
C ASN A 206 18.74 -3.61 15.87
N PHE A 207 18.11 -3.61 14.70
CA PHE A 207 18.59 -4.35 13.53
C PHE A 207 18.34 -3.58 12.22
N PRO A 208 19.29 -3.59 11.27
CA PRO A 208 20.56 -4.33 11.26
C PRO A 208 21.74 -3.54 11.85
N VAL A 209 22.91 -4.19 12.03
CA VAL A 209 24.16 -3.46 12.38
C VAL A 209 24.54 -2.47 11.29
N SER A 210 24.49 -2.91 10.03
CA SER A 210 24.59 -2.09 8.82
C SER A 210 23.60 -2.61 7.79
N GLY A 211 23.16 -1.75 6.87
CA GLY A 211 22.23 -2.15 5.81
C GLY A 211 22.93 -2.82 4.64
N LYS A 212 22.28 -2.82 3.47
CA LYS A 212 22.76 -3.44 2.23
C LYS A 212 22.61 -2.48 1.06
N GLY A 213 23.68 -2.32 0.29
CA GLY A 213 23.76 -1.41 -0.84
C GLY A 213 23.56 0.06 -0.46
N GLU A 214 23.37 0.86 -1.49
CA GLU A 214 23.03 2.27 -1.41
C GLU A 214 21.76 2.53 -2.24
N TYR A 215 21.11 3.65 -1.99
CA TYR A 215 20.02 4.11 -2.84
C TYR A 215 20.07 5.61 -3.03
N THR A 216 19.85 6.03 -4.28
CA THR A 216 19.80 7.42 -4.69
C THR A 216 18.60 7.64 -5.61
N TYR A 217 17.84 8.70 -5.37
CA TYR A 217 16.74 9.12 -6.25
C TYR A 217 16.75 10.64 -6.42
N GLY A 218 16.06 11.11 -7.48
CA GLY A 218 15.89 12.54 -7.74
C GLY A 218 14.60 13.07 -7.08
N HIS A 219 14.74 14.09 -6.25
CA HIS A 219 13.65 14.89 -5.72
C HIS A 219 13.44 16.15 -6.58
N GLY A 220 12.19 16.46 -6.91
CA GLY A 220 11.87 17.59 -7.79
C GLY A 220 12.35 18.95 -7.27
N GLN A 221 12.37 19.14 -5.95
CA GLN A 221 12.78 20.39 -5.30
C GLN A 221 14.20 20.36 -4.71
N TYR A 222 14.65 19.22 -4.19
CA TYR A 222 15.89 19.13 -3.38
C TYR A 222 17.03 18.40 -4.10
N GLY A 223 16.85 18.07 -5.39
CA GLY A 223 17.89 17.40 -6.18
C GLY A 223 18.07 15.94 -5.80
N LYS A 224 19.30 15.43 -5.93
CA LYS A 224 19.59 14.02 -5.63
C LYS A 224 19.68 13.80 -4.12
N LEU A 225 18.91 12.82 -3.63
CA LEU A 225 18.94 12.38 -2.24
C LEU A 225 19.45 10.94 -2.20
N SER A 226 20.38 10.69 -1.29
CA SER A 226 21.17 9.45 -1.26
C SER A 226 21.38 8.97 0.17
N ALA A 227 21.45 7.64 0.33
CA ALA A 227 21.85 6.97 1.55
C ALA A 227 22.65 5.71 1.19
N ASP A 228 23.82 5.55 1.78
CA ASP A 228 24.65 4.35 1.70
C ASP A 228 24.38 3.50 2.93
N PHE A 229 23.55 2.46 2.77
CA PHE A 229 23.14 1.62 3.88
C PHE A 229 24.25 0.61 4.24
N GLU A 230 25.01 0.14 3.25
CA GLU A 230 26.06 -0.86 3.42
C GLU A 230 27.22 -0.37 4.29
N ASN A 231 27.65 0.87 4.07
CA ASN A 231 28.75 1.48 4.81
C ASN A 231 28.31 2.29 6.04
N THR A 232 27.01 2.26 6.37
CA THR A 232 26.48 2.93 7.58
C THR A 232 26.25 1.91 8.69
N THR A 233 27.00 2.06 9.78
CA THR A 233 26.72 1.35 11.03
C THR A 233 25.67 2.10 11.84
N TYR A 234 24.54 1.46 12.11
CA TYR A 234 23.47 2.03 12.94
C TYR A 234 23.84 1.91 14.42
N ASP A 235 24.07 3.06 15.05
CA ASP A 235 24.43 3.16 16.46
C ASP A 235 23.19 3.03 17.35
N TRP A 236 22.72 1.78 17.49
CA TRP A 236 21.52 1.48 18.25
C TRP A 236 21.61 1.91 19.72
N ASP A 237 22.80 1.86 20.34
CA ASP A 237 22.98 2.19 21.76
C ASP A 237 22.75 3.68 22.04
N ASN A 238 23.17 4.56 21.12
CA ASN A 238 22.91 6.00 21.22
C ASN A 238 21.52 6.42 20.70
N MET A 239 20.72 5.50 20.14
CA MET A 239 19.32 5.78 19.80
C MET A 239 18.43 5.61 21.04
N THR A 240 18.13 6.71 21.73
CA THR A 240 17.34 6.72 22.97
C THR A 240 15.83 6.65 22.69
N ASN A 241 15.04 6.37 23.73
CA ASN A 241 13.57 6.31 23.60
C ASN A 241 12.93 7.70 23.45
N GLU A 242 13.53 8.73 24.02
CA GLU A 242 13.01 10.10 24.03
C GLU A 242 14.17 11.09 23.90
N TYR A 243 13.93 12.20 23.20
CA TYR A 243 14.92 13.25 22.97
C TYR A 243 14.48 14.55 23.64
N ASN A 244 15.42 15.23 24.28
CA ASN A 244 15.17 16.51 24.95
C ASN A 244 16.42 17.41 24.84
N GLN A 245 16.39 18.55 25.53
CA GLN A 245 17.45 19.57 25.46
C GLN A 245 18.82 19.08 25.96
N ASN A 246 18.87 17.99 26.74
CA ASN A 246 20.09 17.40 27.27
C ASN A 246 20.66 16.27 26.40
N SER A 247 19.99 15.90 25.29
CA SER A 247 20.46 14.83 24.41
C SER A 247 21.82 15.15 23.80
N SER A 248 22.72 14.17 23.75
CA SER A 248 24.08 14.35 23.24
C SER A 248 24.09 14.51 21.72
N LYS A 249 25.21 14.98 21.17
CA LYS A 249 25.36 15.12 19.71
C LYS A 249 25.35 13.77 19.01
N GLU A 250 25.91 12.76 19.67
CA GLU A 250 25.99 11.38 19.22
C GLU A 250 24.60 10.75 19.18
N GLU A 251 23.79 10.94 20.24
CA GLU A 251 22.40 10.47 20.30
C GLU A 251 21.55 11.10 19.20
N ILE A 252 21.68 12.42 19.00
CA ILE A 252 20.95 13.17 17.97
C ILE A 252 21.36 12.70 16.57
N LYS A 253 22.66 12.52 16.33
CA LYS A 253 23.17 12.06 15.03
C LYS A 253 22.69 10.64 14.71
N ALA A 254 22.68 9.74 15.70
CA ALA A 254 22.25 8.36 15.50
C ALA A 254 20.81 8.28 14.99
N VAL A 255 19.86 8.92 15.67
CA VAL A 255 18.44 8.89 15.25
C VAL A 255 18.18 9.65 13.95
N ALA A 256 18.86 10.79 13.73
CA ALA A 256 18.72 11.55 12.49
C ALA A 256 19.24 10.76 11.28
N THR A 257 20.32 9.97 11.47
CA THR A 257 20.87 9.09 10.43
C THR A 257 19.87 8.00 10.07
N LEU A 258 19.33 7.29 11.06
CA LEU A 258 18.35 6.23 10.81
C LEU A 258 17.10 6.76 10.11
N THR A 259 16.49 7.83 10.63
CA THR A 259 15.24 8.36 10.07
C THR A 259 15.40 8.94 8.67
N TYR A 260 16.53 9.60 8.38
CA TYR A 260 16.87 10.02 7.02
C TYR A 260 17.09 8.82 6.08
N HIS A 261 17.81 7.78 6.53
CA HIS A 261 18.02 6.57 5.73
C HIS A 261 16.71 5.84 5.45
N CYS A 262 15.80 5.74 6.43
CA CYS A 262 14.45 5.23 6.20
C CYS A 262 13.72 6.07 5.16
N GLY A 263 13.76 7.40 5.25
CA GLY A 263 13.12 8.28 4.26
C GLY A 263 13.69 8.10 2.84
N VAL A 264 15.02 8.03 2.69
CA VAL A 264 15.63 7.76 1.39
C VAL A 264 15.25 6.37 0.87
N ALA A 265 15.32 5.33 1.71
CA ALA A 265 14.95 3.97 1.34
C ALA A 265 13.49 3.86 0.88
N LEU A 266 12.62 4.75 1.36
CA LEU A 266 11.20 4.83 0.97
C LEU A 266 10.94 5.78 -0.21
N SER A 267 11.97 6.34 -0.84
CA SER A 267 11.85 7.38 -1.88
C SER A 267 10.97 8.56 -1.45
N MET A 268 11.16 9.04 -0.22
CA MET A 268 10.30 10.05 0.40
C MET A 268 10.10 11.29 -0.47
N HIS A 269 8.86 11.73 -0.65
CA HIS A 269 8.59 13.07 -1.17
C HIS A 269 8.66 14.04 0.00
N TYR A 270 9.85 14.60 0.24
CA TYR A 270 10.10 15.50 1.36
C TYR A 270 9.40 16.85 1.16
N GLY A 271 8.87 17.39 2.25
CA GLY A 271 8.27 18.72 2.30
C GLY A 271 8.21 19.26 3.74
N VAL A 272 8.09 20.59 3.83
CA VAL A 272 8.17 21.34 5.09
C VAL A 272 6.92 21.25 5.97
N GLU A 273 5.76 21.03 5.37
CA GLU A 273 4.49 20.81 6.07
C GLU A 273 4.08 19.34 6.07
N THR A 274 4.44 18.60 5.02
CA THR A 274 4.15 17.16 4.90
C THR A 274 5.26 16.49 4.12
N SER A 275 5.62 15.27 4.53
CA SER A 275 6.51 14.38 3.79
C SER A 275 5.81 13.04 3.61
N GLY A 276 5.64 12.61 2.36
CA GLY A 276 4.76 11.51 2.00
C GLY A 276 5.42 10.46 1.11
N THR A 277 5.03 9.21 1.31
CA THR A 277 5.37 8.06 0.46
C THR A 277 4.31 6.97 0.67
N GLU A 278 4.38 5.88 -0.11
CA GLU A 278 3.46 4.76 0.03
C GLU A 278 3.93 3.71 1.05
N GLU A 279 3.01 3.23 1.88
CA GLU A 279 3.28 2.25 2.95
C GLU A 279 3.93 0.95 2.45
N HIS A 280 3.58 0.53 1.23
CA HIS A 280 4.08 -0.72 0.66
C HIS A 280 5.61 -0.68 0.43
N TYR A 281 6.21 0.51 0.35
CA TYR A 281 7.67 0.64 0.25
C TYR A 281 8.38 0.17 1.51
N ILE A 282 7.74 0.18 2.70
CA ILE A 282 8.34 -0.40 3.91
C ILE A 282 8.69 -1.87 3.67
N VAL A 283 7.80 -2.66 3.06
CA VAL A 283 8.03 -4.08 2.78
C VAL A 283 9.24 -4.26 1.86
N SER A 284 9.30 -3.51 0.75
CA SER A 284 10.41 -3.62 -0.18
C SER A 284 11.72 -3.15 0.44
N SER A 285 11.70 -2.08 1.25
CA SER A 285 12.90 -1.47 1.79
C SER A 285 13.48 -2.27 2.95
N LEU A 286 12.63 -2.79 3.85
CA LEU A 286 13.06 -3.71 4.90
C LEU A 286 13.74 -4.97 4.33
N LYS A 287 13.21 -5.54 3.25
CA LYS A 287 13.81 -6.71 2.57
C LYS A 287 15.08 -6.35 1.80
N THR A 288 15.03 -5.27 1.02
CA THR A 288 16.08 -4.91 0.05
C THR A 288 17.32 -4.35 0.74
N TYR A 289 17.13 -3.41 1.66
CA TYR A 289 18.20 -2.60 2.24
C TYR A 289 18.49 -2.95 3.70
N PHE A 290 17.53 -3.53 4.43
CA PHE A 290 17.67 -3.75 5.88
C PHE A 290 17.62 -5.22 6.33
N MET A 291 17.54 -6.16 5.38
CA MET A 291 17.71 -7.60 5.62
C MET A 291 16.69 -8.22 6.59
N TYR A 292 15.44 -7.77 6.51
CA TYR A 292 14.32 -8.40 7.21
C TYR A 292 13.70 -9.55 6.40
N ASP A 293 12.95 -10.41 7.08
CA ASP A 293 12.44 -11.66 6.54
C ASP A 293 11.54 -11.48 5.32
N ASP A 294 11.63 -12.41 4.36
CA ASP A 294 10.86 -12.37 3.12
C ASP A 294 9.36 -12.62 3.34
N ASN A 295 8.95 -13.12 4.50
CA ASN A 295 7.55 -13.33 4.86
C ASN A 295 6.80 -12.04 5.23
N ILE A 296 7.50 -10.90 5.32
CA ILE A 296 6.86 -9.59 5.50
C ILE A 296 5.90 -9.35 4.34
N LYS A 297 4.68 -8.98 4.67
CA LYS A 297 3.67 -8.62 3.67
C LYS A 297 2.73 -7.57 4.21
N ILE A 298 2.27 -6.73 3.29
CA ILE A 298 1.14 -5.84 3.52
C ILE A 298 -0.16 -6.63 3.27
N ILE A 299 -1.15 -6.44 4.14
CA ILE A 299 -2.49 -6.98 3.98
C ILE A 299 -3.52 -5.86 4.14
N HIS A 300 -4.65 -5.95 3.45
CA HIS A 300 -5.69 -4.93 3.44
C HIS A 300 -6.89 -5.36 4.28
N ARG A 301 -7.44 -4.43 5.06
CA ARG A 301 -8.57 -4.67 5.96
C ARG A 301 -9.82 -5.16 5.23
N SER A 302 -10.03 -4.71 3.99
CA SER A 302 -11.12 -5.11 3.09
C SER A 302 -11.15 -6.60 2.76
N ASP A 303 -10.00 -7.29 2.88
CA ASP A 303 -9.86 -8.68 2.42
C ASP A 303 -10.24 -9.70 3.50
N TYR A 304 -10.55 -9.23 4.72
CA TYR A 304 -10.78 -10.07 5.90
C TYR A 304 -12.07 -9.67 6.62
N ASN A 305 -12.73 -10.64 7.25
CA ASN A 305 -13.78 -10.34 8.24
C ASN A 305 -13.15 -9.88 9.57
N ASN A 306 -13.96 -9.28 10.45
CA ASN A 306 -13.48 -8.60 11.67
C ASN A 306 -12.73 -9.57 12.62
N ASN A 307 -13.23 -10.79 12.78
CA ASN A 307 -12.61 -11.78 13.67
C ASN A 307 -11.24 -12.20 13.11
N THR A 308 -11.17 -12.54 11.83
CA THR A 308 -9.91 -12.92 11.18
C THR A 308 -8.89 -11.79 11.20
N TRP A 309 -9.33 -10.54 10.97
CA TRP A 309 -8.44 -9.37 11.06
C TRP A 309 -7.86 -9.21 12.46
N ILE A 310 -8.71 -9.24 13.50
CA ILE A 310 -8.30 -9.12 14.90
C ILE A 310 -7.35 -10.27 15.30
N ASP A 311 -7.63 -11.49 14.87
CA ASP A 311 -6.79 -12.65 15.16
C ASP A 311 -5.39 -12.53 14.53
N ILE A 312 -5.29 -11.99 13.31
CA ILE A 312 -3.99 -11.74 12.66
C ILE A 312 -3.18 -10.71 13.45
N LEU A 313 -3.81 -9.60 13.86
CA LEU A 313 -3.13 -8.56 14.64
C LEU A 313 -2.65 -9.09 15.98
N LYS A 314 -3.54 -9.76 16.73
CA LYS A 314 -3.19 -10.36 18.03
C LYS A 314 -2.07 -11.38 17.89
N LYS A 315 -2.12 -12.26 16.88
CA LYS A 315 -1.09 -13.26 16.64
C LYS A 315 0.30 -12.65 16.43
N ASN A 316 0.39 -11.55 15.68
CA ASN A 316 1.67 -10.85 15.50
C ASN A 316 2.16 -10.24 16.83
N LEU A 317 1.27 -9.59 17.59
CA LEU A 317 1.61 -9.00 18.88
C LEU A 317 1.99 -10.05 19.94
N ASP A 318 1.31 -11.20 19.96
CA ASP A 318 1.64 -12.34 20.82
C ASP A 318 3.03 -12.92 20.45
N ASN A 319 3.39 -12.86 19.16
CA ASN A 319 4.72 -13.17 18.65
C ASN A 319 5.74 -12.03 18.83
N HIS A 320 5.39 -10.96 19.54
CA HIS A 320 6.25 -9.80 19.79
C HIS A 320 6.68 -9.07 18.50
N GLN A 321 5.81 -9.05 17.50
CA GLN A 321 6.05 -8.39 16.22
C GLN A 321 5.18 -7.12 16.13
N PRO A 322 5.71 -5.91 16.44
CA PRO A 322 5.00 -4.66 16.24
C PRO A 322 4.81 -4.38 14.75
N MET A 323 3.67 -3.81 14.37
CA MET A 323 3.24 -3.71 12.98
C MET A 323 3.02 -2.25 12.55
N PRO A 324 3.61 -1.78 11.44
CA PRO A 324 3.15 -0.61 10.72
C PRO A 324 1.68 -0.81 10.36
N TYR A 325 0.86 0.17 10.71
CA TYR A 325 -0.55 0.20 10.45
C TYR A 325 -0.89 1.53 9.79
N ALA A 326 -1.68 1.49 8.73
CA ALA A 326 -2.10 2.69 8.03
C ALA A 326 -3.61 2.73 7.82
N GLY A 327 -4.14 3.94 7.87
CA GLY A 327 -5.53 4.25 7.57
C GLY A 327 -5.63 5.38 6.56
N GLU A 328 -6.70 5.39 5.78
CA GLU A 328 -6.99 6.45 4.81
C GLU A 328 -8.29 7.16 5.17
N ALA A 329 -8.22 8.48 5.29
CA ALA A 329 -9.38 9.37 5.44
C ALA A 329 -9.21 10.54 4.47
N ASN A 330 -10.29 10.92 3.76
CA ASN A 330 -10.28 12.02 2.78
C ASN A 330 -9.15 11.95 1.74
N ALA A 331 -8.80 10.75 1.26
CA ALA A 331 -7.67 10.48 0.35
C ALA A 331 -6.28 10.84 0.91
N ILE A 332 -6.17 11.06 2.22
CA ILE A 332 -4.91 11.25 2.95
C ILE A 332 -4.61 9.97 3.74
N ARG A 333 -3.39 9.44 3.56
CA ARG A 333 -2.93 8.25 4.27
C ARG A 333 -2.14 8.62 5.52
N HIS A 334 -2.48 7.98 6.62
CA HIS A 334 -1.85 8.14 7.93
C HIS A 334 -1.15 6.83 8.31
N SER A 335 0.10 6.91 8.77
CA SER A 335 0.91 5.76 9.21
C SER A 335 1.24 5.87 10.69
N PHE A 336 1.08 4.76 11.42
CA PHE A 336 1.36 4.61 12.85
C PHE A 336 1.74 3.15 13.18
N ILE A 337 2.10 2.82 14.42
CA ILE A 337 2.54 1.46 14.80
C ILE A 337 1.53 0.85 15.74
N CYS A 338 1.00 -0.33 15.40
CA CYS A 338 0.24 -1.19 16.30
C CYS A 338 1.21 -2.10 17.09
N ASP A 339 1.28 -1.92 18.40
CA ASP A 339 2.31 -2.54 19.23
C ASP A 339 1.81 -3.08 20.58
N GLY A 340 0.51 -3.24 20.76
CA GLY A 340 -0.05 -3.83 21.98
C GLY A 340 -1.56 -4.01 21.89
N TYR A 341 -2.16 -4.70 22.86
CA TYR A 341 -3.62 -4.76 23.00
C TYR A 341 -4.06 -5.05 24.44
N ASP A 342 -5.27 -4.61 24.78
CA ASP A 342 -5.85 -4.75 26.10
C ASP A 342 -6.91 -5.87 26.19
N THR A 343 -7.35 -6.13 27.42
CA THR A 343 -8.38 -7.13 27.73
C THR A 343 -9.78 -6.82 27.16
N ASP A 344 -10.03 -5.57 26.75
CA ASP A 344 -11.30 -5.15 26.13
C ASP A 344 -11.25 -5.20 24.59
N GLY A 345 -10.10 -5.56 24.01
CA GLY A 345 -9.92 -5.68 22.57
C GLY A 345 -9.58 -4.37 21.87
N ARG A 346 -9.09 -3.36 22.61
CA ARG A 346 -8.42 -2.18 22.03
C ARG A 346 -6.97 -2.50 21.71
N PHE A 347 -6.46 -1.90 20.65
CA PHE A 347 -5.07 -2.01 20.25
C PHE A 347 -4.31 -0.75 20.61
N HIS A 348 -3.09 -0.91 21.12
CA HIS A 348 -2.19 0.20 21.38
C HIS A 348 -1.59 0.69 20.07
N PHE A 349 -1.54 2.01 19.92
CA PHE A 349 -0.92 2.68 18.81
C PHE A 349 0.10 3.73 19.26
N ASN A 350 1.32 3.60 18.73
CA ASN A 350 2.31 4.66 18.71
C ASN A 350 2.12 5.50 17.44
N LEU A 351 1.77 6.77 17.61
CA LEU A 351 1.38 7.65 16.51
C LEU A 351 2.57 8.38 15.85
N GLY A 352 3.79 8.23 16.36
CA GLY A 352 4.99 8.85 15.77
C GLY A 352 5.07 10.37 15.95
N TRP A 353 4.52 10.88 17.06
CA TRP A 353 4.46 12.32 17.37
C TRP A 353 4.90 12.64 18.80
N ASN A 354 6.13 12.26 19.16
CA ASN A 354 6.71 12.53 20.49
C ASN A 354 5.90 11.94 21.65
N GLY A 355 5.20 10.84 21.40
CA GLY A 355 4.30 10.20 22.37
C GLY A 355 2.95 10.91 22.54
N ASN A 356 2.71 12.02 21.83
CA ASN A 356 1.44 12.72 21.87
C ASN A 356 0.33 11.82 21.30
N SER A 357 -0.75 11.66 22.08
CA SER A 357 -1.89 10.83 21.72
C SER A 357 -1.57 9.34 21.51
N ASN A 358 -0.41 8.82 21.93
CA ASN A 358 -0.21 7.37 22.01
C ASN A 358 -1.22 6.77 22.99
N GLY A 359 -1.82 5.63 22.64
CA GLY A 359 -2.86 5.05 23.48
C GLY A 359 -3.53 3.82 22.88
N PHE A 360 -4.52 3.29 23.61
CA PHE A 360 -5.33 2.15 23.21
C PHE A 360 -6.60 2.63 22.50
N TYR A 361 -6.78 2.20 21.26
CA TYR A 361 -7.88 2.57 20.38
C TYR A 361 -8.65 1.32 19.93
N TYR A 362 -9.96 1.46 19.74
CA TYR A 362 -10.73 0.46 19.03
C TYR A 362 -10.60 0.68 17.52
N ILE A 363 -10.19 -0.36 16.81
CA ILE A 363 -10.00 -0.31 15.37
C ILE A 363 -11.28 -0.57 14.57
N ASP A 364 -12.30 -1.15 15.21
CA ASP A 364 -13.58 -1.52 14.61
C ASP A 364 -14.66 -1.79 15.69
N GLY A 365 -15.92 -1.92 15.26
CA GLY A 365 -17.04 -2.33 16.11
C GLY A 365 -17.36 -1.31 17.21
N ILE A 366 -17.14 -0.02 16.92
CA ILE A 366 -17.47 1.12 17.79
C ILE A 366 -18.98 1.26 17.95
N THR A 367 -19.69 1.16 16.83
CA THR A 367 -21.14 1.05 16.72
C THR A 367 -21.48 -0.28 16.04
N ASN A 368 -22.75 -0.49 15.70
CA ASN A 368 -23.18 -1.64 14.89
C ASN A 368 -22.96 -1.45 13.37
N LEU A 369 -22.36 -0.33 12.95
CA LEU A 369 -22.01 -0.07 11.56
C LEU A 369 -20.53 -0.36 11.31
N GLU A 370 -20.23 -1.10 10.24
CA GLU A 370 -18.86 -1.36 9.78
C GLU A 370 -18.41 -0.26 8.83
N LEU A 371 -17.56 0.67 9.31
CA LEU A 371 -17.15 1.86 8.55
C LEU A 371 -15.64 1.96 8.30
N ASN A 372 -14.87 0.95 8.72
CA ASN A 372 -13.41 1.01 8.76
C ASN A 372 -12.74 0.08 7.73
N SER A 373 -13.09 0.20 6.44
CA SER A 373 -12.59 -0.71 5.38
C SER A 373 -11.24 -0.29 4.77
N ASN A 374 -10.89 1.00 4.82
CA ASN A 374 -9.71 1.56 4.12
C ASN A 374 -8.46 1.58 5.02
N GLN A 375 -8.12 0.42 5.57
CA GLN A 375 -6.95 0.24 6.43
C GLN A 375 -6.05 -0.87 5.87
N ASN A 376 -4.77 -0.80 6.19
CA ASN A 376 -3.81 -1.85 5.88
C ASN A 376 -2.79 -1.97 7.01
N VAL A 377 -2.16 -3.14 7.09
CA VAL A 377 -1.15 -3.44 8.11
C VAL A 377 -0.04 -4.27 7.47
N ILE A 378 1.19 -4.06 7.91
CA ILE A 378 2.33 -4.87 7.52
C ILE A 378 2.61 -5.88 8.64
N VAL A 379 2.50 -7.16 8.31
CA VAL A 379 2.60 -8.28 9.26
C VAL A 379 3.87 -9.08 9.04
N ASN A 380 4.21 -9.91 10.03
CA ASN A 380 5.36 -10.81 10.06
C ASN A 380 6.71 -10.06 9.96
N ILE A 381 6.80 -8.86 10.54
CA ILE A 381 8.06 -8.12 10.56
C ILE A 381 8.96 -8.69 11.64
N GLU A 382 9.99 -9.38 11.17
CA GLU A 382 11.11 -9.83 11.96
C GLU A 382 12.40 -9.80 11.11
N PRO A 383 13.57 -9.58 11.73
CA PRO A 383 14.86 -9.77 11.08
C PRO A 383 14.99 -11.20 10.51
N ILE A 384 15.73 -11.37 9.41
CA ILE A 384 16.03 -12.72 8.89
C ILE A 384 16.71 -13.54 10.00
N GLU A 385 16.06 -14.65 10.39
CA GLU A 385 16.50 -15.50 11.50
C GLU A 385 17.96 -15.96 11.31
N GLU A 386 18.43 -16.12 10.07
CA GLU A 386 19.76 -16.62 9.65
C GLU A 386 20.92 -15.61 9.79
N LEU A 387 20.66 -14.32 10.03
CA LEU A 387 21.70 -13.28 10.14
C LEU A 387 22.12 -12.96 11.58
N SER A 388 21.56 -13.64 12.59
CA SER A 388 22.15 -13.65 13.93
C SER A 388 23.40 -14.56 13.96
N PRO A 389 24.49 -14.18 14.65
CA PRO A 389 25.73 -14.96 14.62
C PRO A 389 25.54 -16.42 15.06
N GLN A 390 25.74 -17.37 14.14
CA GLN A 390 25.72 -18.80 14.44
C GLN A 390 26.97 -19.24 15.21
N ILE A 391 28.14 -18.70 14.83
CA ILE A 391 29.41 -18.99 15.48
C ILE A 391 29.75 -17.84 16.44
N SER A 392 30.04 -18.18 17.69
CA SER A 392 30.53 -17.24 18.71
C SER A 392 31.87 -17.66 19.26
N LEU A 393 32.67 -16.67 19.67
CA LEU A 393 33.86 -16.86 20.47
C LEU A 393 33.51 -16.84 21.96
N LEU A 394 33.84 -17.93 22.66
CA LEU A 394 33.70 -18.00 24.12
C LEU A 394 34.91 -17.43 24.86
N LYS A 395 36.06 -17.38 24.18
CA LYS A 395 37.28 -16.74 24.65
C LYS A 395 37.82 -15.83 23.55
N PRO A 396 38.56 -14.77 23.90
CA PRO A 396 39.22 -13.93 22.91
C PRO A 396 40.13 -14.76 22.00
N LEU A 397 40.25 -14.33 20.75
CA LEU A 397 41.24 -14.88 19.82
C LEU A 397 42.64 -14.79 20.43
N LYS A 398 43.46 -15.84 20.26
CA LYS A 398 44.79 -15.92 20.90
C LYS A 398 45.90 -16.18 19.89
N LEU A 399 46.85 -15.26 19.81
CA LEU A 399 48.08 -15.43 19.03
C LEU A 399 49.01 -16.49 19.68
N LYS A 400 49.54 -17.42 18.89
CA LYS A 400 50.42 -18.54 19.35
C LYS A 400 51.91 -18.22 19.39
N GLN A 401 52.30 -17.03 18.99
CA GLN A 401 53.69 -16.60 18.86
C GLN A 401 53.87 -15.26 19.55
N GLU A 402 55.06 -15.02 20.11
CA GLU A 402 55.38 -13.77 20.82
C GLU A 402 55.62 -12.60 19.86
N VAL A 403 56.10 -12.89 18.65
CA VAL A 403 56.43 -11.88 17.64
C VAL A 403 55.82 -12.27 16.29
N VAL A 404 55.22 -11.29 15.61
CA VAL A 404 54.74 -11.42 14.23
C VAL A 404 55.71 -10.69 13.32
N TYR A 405 56.32 -11.40 12.39
CA TYR A 405 57.19 -10.78 11.39
C TYR A 405 56.43 -10.51 10.10
N GLN A 406 56.78 -9.43 9.42
CA GLN A 406 56.29 -9.15 8.07
C GLN A 406 56.61 -10.32 7.12
N ASN A 407 55.70 -10.64 6.19
CA ASN A 407 55.80 -11.77 5.27
C ASN A 407 55.90 -13.16 5.95
N SER A 408 55.62 -13.27 7.26
CA SER A 408 55.51 -14.57 7.95
C SER A 408 54.06 -15.04 8.04
N ASN A 409 53.88 -16.34 8.22
CA ASN A 409 52.60 -16.94 8.61
C ASN A 409 52.40 -16.75 10.12
N ILE A 410 51.15 -16.57 10.55
CA ILE A 410 50.78 -16.48 11.96
C ILE A 410 49.80 -17.58 12.35
N LYS A 411 49.88 -18.05 13.60
CA LYS A 411 48.96 -19.04 14.17
C LYS A 411 48.05 -18.41 15.22
N ILE A 412 46.75 -18.59 15.07
CA ILE A 412 45.73 -18.01 15.95
C ILE A 412 44.76 -19.11 16.42
N ASP A 413 44.60 -19.24 17.73
CA ASP A 413 43.57 -20.07 18.33
C ASP A 413 42.23 -19.32 18.39
N ALA A 414 41.16 -20.03 18.04
CA ALA A 414 39.79 -19.58 18.23
C ALA A 414 39.00 -20.62 19.03
N ASN A 415 38.39 -20.18 20.14
CA ASN A 415 37.50 -21.02 20.95
C ASN A 415 36.05 -20.75 20.55
N ILE A 416 35.54 -21.56 19.63
CA ILE A 416 34.26 -21.34 18.96
C ILE A 416 33.14 -22.18 19.55
N VAL A 417 31.91 -21.68 19.51
CA VAL A 417 30.68 -22.41 19.84
C VAL A 417 29.60 -22.11 18.81
N ASN A 418 28.83 -23.14 18.46
CA ASN A 418 27.66 -23.00 17.61
C ASN A 418 26.40 -22.74 18.46
N ASN A 419 25.87 -21.52 18.40
CA ASN A 419 24.73 -21.10 19.23
C ASN A 419 23.35 -21.40 18.60
N ARG A 420 23.30 -22.13 17.49
CA ARG A 420 22.04 -22.48 16.80
C ARG A 420 21.56 -23.87 17.17
N SER A 421 20.29 -24.15 16.91
CA SER A 421 19.63 -25.44 17.16
C SER A 421 20.05 -26.58 16.21
N LYS A 422 20.95 -26.33 15.26
CA LYS A 422 21.45 -27.30 14.27
C LYS A 422 22.96 -27.25 14.19
N ASN A 423 23.60 -28.39 13.90
CA ASN A 423 25.03 -28.47 13.66
C ASN A 423 25.46 -27.59 12.48
N PHE A 424 26.67 -27.05 12.55
CA PHE A 424 27.27 -26.21 11.51
C PHE A 424 28.25 -27.01 10.66
N SER A 425 28.27 -26.83 9.34
CA SER A 425 29.29 -27.42 8.46
C SER A 425 29.62 -26.44 7.35
N GLY A 426 30.68 -25.67 7.52
CA GLY A 426 31.02 -24.57 6.63
C GLY A 426 32.46 -24.11 6.79
N ASN A 427 32.82 -23.04 6.09
CA ASN A 427 34.17 -22.50 6.17
C ASN A 427 34.28 -21.45 7.27
N LEU A 428 35.44 -21.36 7.90
CA LEU A 428 35.90 -20.26 8.73
C LEU A 428 36.95 -19.46 8.00
N SER A 429 37.07 -18.18 8.34
CA SER A 429 38.05 -17.27 7.76
C SER A 429 38.59 -16.32 8.80
N LEU A 430 39.91 -16.21 8.89
CA LEU A 430 40.55 -15.10 9.59
C LEU A 430 40.79 -13.97 8.61
N ARG A 431 40.48 -12.76 9.05
CA ARG A 431 40.58 -11.54 8.24
C ARG A 431 41.36 -10.48 8.98
N LEU A 432 42.24 -9.80 8.24
CA LEU A 432 43.11 -8.75 8.75
C LEU A 432 42.53 -7.37 8.45
N PHE A 433 42.67 -6.46 9.41
CA PHE A 433 42.19 -5.09 9.38
C PHE A 433 43.30 -4.13 9.80
N ASP A 434 43.31 -2.91 9.28
CA ASP A 434 44.23 -1.85 9.69
C ASP A 434 43.84 -1.22 11.05
N ALA A 435 44.59 -0.21 11.49
CA ALA A 435 44.36 0.47 12.77
C ALA A 435 43.01 1.21 12.84
N GLU A 436 42.48 1.63 11.68
CA GLU A 436 41.18 2.26 11.49
C GLU A 436 40.03 1.26 11.32
N ASP A 437 40.33 -0.05 11.45
CA ASP A 437 39.37 -1.15 11.34
C ASP A 437 38.82 -1.39 9.92
N ASN A 438 39.54 -0.95 8.89
CA ASN A 438 39.23 -1.26 7.49
C ASN A 438 39.71 -2.67 7.12
N PHE A 439 38.89 -3.43 6.39
CA PHE A 439 39.28 -4.76 5.92
C PHE A 439 40.42 -4.68 4.90
N LEU A 440 41.50 -5.42 5.16
CA LEU A 440 42.65 -5.50 4.26
C LEU A 440 42.60 -6.77 3.40
N MET A 441 42.57 -7.94 4.05
CA MET A 441 42.61 -9.22 3.33
C MET A 441 42.16 -10.40 4.19
N THR A 442 41.74 -11.48 3.52
CA THR A 442 41.64 -12.80 4.15
C THR A 442 43.03 -13.34 4.37
N ILE A 443 43.33 -13.73 5.61
CA ILE A 443 44.63 -14.28 5.98
C ILE A 443 44.59 -15.78 6.26
N ALA A 444 43.46 -16.38 6.63
CA ALA A 444 43.32 -17.83 6.71
C ALA A 444 41.92 -18.25 6.30
N GLU A 445 41.76 -19.45 5.72
CA GLU A 445 40.47 -20.11 5.57
C GLU A 445 40.60 -21.59 5.93
N GLU A 446 39.63 -22.12 6.67
CA GLU A 446 39.60 -23.53 7.07
C GLU A 446 38.17 -24.04 6.97
N LYS A 447 38.00 -25.28 6.49
CA LYS A 447 36.68 -25.91 6.41
C LYS A 447 36.43 -26.74 7.67
N LEU A 448 35.29 -26.53 8.32
CA LEU A 448 34.83 -27.35 9.43
C LEU A 448 33.76 -28.33 8.96
N ASP A 449 34.03 -29.61 9.19
CA ASP A 449 33.05 -30.68 9.00
C ASP A 449 32.36 -30.94 10.36
N ASN A 450 31.13 -30.42 10.51
CA ASN A 450 30.21 -30.71 11.62
C ASN A 450 30.64 -30.22 13.03
N LEU A 451 30.33 -28.96 13.35
CA LEU A 451 30.40 -28.37 14.69
C LEU A 451 29.05 -28.49 15.43
N GLU A 452 29.04 -29.23 16.53
CA GLU A 452 27.84 -29.53 17.33
C GLU A 452 27.26 -28.31 18.06
N VAL A 453 25.95 -28.35 18.26
CA VAL A 453 25.18 -27.32 18.98
C VAL A 453 25.67 -27.15 20.42
N ASN A 454 25.95 -25.91 20.82
CA ASN A 454 26.36 -25.52 22.17
C ASN A 454 27.60 -26.26 22.72
N ASN A 455 28.44 -26.83 21.85
CA ASN A 455 29.66 -27.53 22.23
C ASN A 455 30.91 -26.67 21.93
N PRO A 456 31.60 -26.13 22.95
CA PRO A 456 32.82 -25.35 22.77
C PRO A 456 33.93 -26.18 22.11
N THR A 457 34.48 -25.69 21.00
CA THR A 457 35.58 -26.34 20.27
C THR A 457 36.73 -25.36 20.09
N GLU A 458 37.96 -25.79 20.36
CA GLU A 458 39.17 -25.00 20.12
C GLU A 458 39.81 -25.41 18.80
N ILE A 459 40.06 -24.43 17.92
CA ILE A 459 40.68 -24.62 16.61
C ILE A 459 41.89 -23.70 16.47
N THR A 460 42.90 -24.13 15.73
CA THR A 460 44.10 -23.33 15.43
C THR A 460 44.16 -23.08 13.93
N LEU A 461 43.98 -21.82 13.52
CA LEU A 461 44.08 -21.39 12.13
C LEU A 461 45.48 -20.85 11.84
N GLU A 462 46.12 -21.36 10.79
CA GLU A 462 47.40 -20.86 10.28
C GLU A 462 47.16 -19.95 9.08
N SER A 463 47.73 -18.74 9.12
CA SER A 463 47.55 -17.76 8.05
C SER A 463 48.42 -18.06 6.83
N ASN A 464 48.00 -17.57 5.67
CA ASN A 464 48.87 -17.25 4.54
C ASN A 464 49.92 -16.20 4.98
N PRO A 465 51.07 -16.11 4.29
CA PRO A 465 52.07 -15.09 4.62
C PRO A 465 51.49 -13.67 4.43
N LEU A 466 51.79 -12.77 5.36
CA LEU A 466 51.27 -11.40 5.38
C LEU A 466 52.02 -10.50 4.36
N PHE A 467 51.83 -10.74 3.06
CA PHE A 467 52.56 -10.05 1.97
C PHE A 467 52.11 -8.59 1.73
N TYR A 468 50.88 -8.22 2.14
CA TYR A 468 50.28 -6.91 1.85
C TYR A 468 50.32 -5.95 3.05
N THR A 469 51.14 -6.23 4.06
CA THR A 469 51.17 -5.47 5.32
C THR A 469 52.48 -4.73 5.50
N SER A 470 52.41 -3.48 5.97
CA SER A 470 53.56 -2.73 6.47
C SER A 470 53.83 -3.10 7.94
N VAL A 471 54.91 -2.53 8.50
CA VAL A 471 55.21 -2.63 9.94
C VAL A 471 54.21 -1.77 10.71
N GLY A 472 53.59 -2.31 11.75
CA GLY A 472 52.61 -1.60 12.56
C GLY A 472 51.55 -2.51 13.17
N LYS A 473 50.58 -1.86 13.82
CA LYS A 473 49.47 -2.54 14.49
C LYS A 473 48.33 -2.84 13.53
N TYR A 474 47.79 -4.06 13.64
CA TYR A 474 46.67 -4.56 12.86
C TYR A 474 45.69 -5.31 13.77
N TYR A 475 44.46 -5.50 13.30
CA TYR A 475 43.48 -6.35 13.97
C TYR A 475 43.16 -7.59 13.15
N VAL A 476 42.98 -8.72 13.82
CA VAL A 476 42.46 -9.95 13.23
C VAL A 476 41.08 -10.25 13.80
N LYS A 477 40.15 -10.59 12.91
CA LYS A 477 38.78 -11.00 13.25
C LYS A 477 38.42 -12.32 12.58
N LEU A 478 37.60 -13.14 13.24
CA LEU A 478 37.09 -14.41 12.75
C LEU A 478 35.73 -14.25 12.08
N TYR A 479 35.58 -14.87 10.92
CA TYR A 479 34.37 -14.97 10.14
C TYR A 479 34.02 -16.44 9.90
N TYR A 480 32.74 -16.71 9.65
CA TYR A 480 32.25 -18.00 9.20
C TYR A 480 31.38 -17.83 7.96
N LYS A 481 31.37 -18.84 7.09
CA LYS A 481 30.64 -18.84 5.83
C LYS A 481 29.28 -19.48 6.03
N HIS A 482 28.22 -18.74 5.74
CA HIS A 482 26.85 -19.20 5.90
C HIS A 482 26.44 -20.15 4.77
N ASP A 483 25.93 -21.34 5.10
CA ASP A 483 25.72 -22.42 4.13
C ASP A 483 24.66 -22.12 3.06
N ARG A 484 23.59 -21.39 3.39
CA ARG A 484 22.54 -20.99 2.42
C ARG A 484 22.87 -19.72 1.63
N LEU A 485 23.30 -18.66 2.33
CA LEU A 485 23.65 -17.37 1.74
C LEU A 485 25.00 -17.36 1.00
N ASN A 486 25.89 -18.32 1.26
CA ASN A 486 27.25 -18.39 0.73
C ASN A 486 28.06 -17.09 0.99
N LYS A 487 27.76 -16.38 2.09
CA LYS A 487 28.38 -15.12 2.53
C LYS A 487 29.17 -15.32 3.82
N TRP A 488 30.20 -14.50 4.00
CA TRP A 488 31.01 -14.46 5.22
C TRP A 488 30.39 -13.54 6.26
N LEU A 489 30.14 -14.05 7.46
CA LEU A 489 29.56 -13.33 8.59
C LEU A 489 30.58 -13.27 9.73
N LEU A 490 30.65 -12.12 10.42
CA LEU A 490 31.52 -11.93 11.57
C LEU A 490 31.02 -12.82 12.73
N SER A 491 31.92 -13.56 13.37
CA SER A 491 31.60 -14.29 14.59
C SER A 491 31.33 -13.32 15.75
N SER A 492 30.37 -13.61 16.62
CA SER A 492 30.13 -12.78 17.82
C SER A 492 31.07 -13.13 18.97
N GLY A 493 31.07 -12.30 20.04
CA GLY A 493 32.00 -12.41 21.17
C GLY A 493 33.20 -11.47 21.01
N ASP A 494 34.25 -11.69 21.80
CA ASP A 494 35.48 -10.89 21.74
C ASP A 494 36.31 -11.28 20.50
N ASN A 495 35.92 -10.70 19.37
CA ASN A 495 36.38 -11.08 18.04
C ASN A 495 37.40 -10.10 17.45
N LYS A 496 38.17 -9.40 18.29
CA LYS A 496 39.17 -8.43 17.84
C LYS A 496 40.52 -8.71 18.51
N LEU A 497 41.44 -9.32 17.77
CA LEU A 497 42.82 -9.55 18.21
C LEU A 497 43.75 -8.49 17.63
N GLU A 498 44.39 -7.69 18.46
CA GLU A 498 45.50 -6.82 18.03
C GLU A 498 46.76 -7.66 17.79
N ILE A 499 47.42 -7.44 16.65
CA ILE A 499 48.76 -7.97 16.35
C ILE A 499 49.68 -6.81 15.96
N ASP A 500 50.94 -6.88 16.35
CA ASP A 500 51.97 -5.89 15.97
C ASP A 500 52.98 -6.56 15.03
N ILE A 501 52.96 -6.15 13.76
CA ILE A 501 53.82 -6.70 12.72
C ILE A 501 55.16 -5.98 12.75
N GLN A 502 56.23 -6.74 13.01
CA GLN A 502 57.60 -6.25 13.10
C GLN A 502 58.41 -6.53 11.82
N LYS A 503 59.50 -5.77 11.65
CA LYS A 503 60.46 -5.99 10.56
C LYS A 503 61.04 -7.41 10.60
N PRO A 504 61.27 -8.07 9.46
CA PRO A 504 61.95 -9.36 9.42
C PRO A 504 63.36 -9.25 10.03
N LEU A 505 63.84 -10.34 10.65
CA LEU A 505 65.12 -10.39 11.38
C LEU A 505 66.39 -10.43 10.48
N SER A 506 66.29 -10.21 9.16
CA SER A 506 67.47 -10.19 8.28
C SER A 506 67.39 -9.08 7.23
N SER A 507 68.02 -7.94 7.48
CA SER A 507 68.16 -6.84 6.52
C SER A 507 69.37 -7.04 5.60
N GLU A 508 69.33 -8.04 4.70
CA GLU A 508 70.41 -8.22 3.71
C GLU A 508 70.33 -7.21 2.56
N SER A 509 69.14 -6.65 2.27
CA SER A 509 68.98 -5.61 1.24
C SER A 509 69.44 -4.24 1.74
N LYS A 510 70.28 -3.56 0.95
CA LYS A 510 70.63 -2.14 1.15
C LYS A 510 69.50 -1.19 0.75
N LEU A 511 68.56 -1.65 -0.08
CA LEU A 511 67.42 -0.87 -0.53
C LEU A 511 66.18 -1.13 0.31
N SER A 512 65.41 -0.06 0.53
CA SER A 512 64.05 -0.10 1.03
C SER A 512 63.09 0.62 0.07
N LEU A 513 61.80 0.28 0.10
CA LEU A 513 60.78 1.09 -0.58
C LEU A 513 60.72 2.50 0.04
N TYR A 514 60.65 3.53 -0.81
CA TYR A 514 60.49 4.94 -0.43
C TYR A 514 59.02 5.37 -0.42
N SER A 515 58.16 4.67 -1.17
CA SER A 515 56.71 4.87 -1.20
C SER A 515 56.03 3.53 -1.51
N SER A 516 54.73 3.43 -1.24
CA SER A 516 53.95 2.28 -1.72
C SER A 516 54.00 2.24 -3.26
N PRO A 517 54.23 1.07 -3.86
CA PRO A 517 54.16 0.90 -5.30
C PRO A 517 52.73 1.16 -5.82
N THR A 518 52.58 1.50 -7.09
CA THR A 518 51.28 1.72 -7.74
C THR A 518 51.17 0.93 -9.03
N LEU A 519 49.95 0.48 -9.36
CA LEU A 519 49.62 -0.21 -10.61
C LEU A 519 48.85 0.70 -11.56
N SER A 520 49.01 0.47 -12.87
CA SER A 520 48.15 1.10 -13.90
C SER A 520 46.71 0.62 -13.83
N GLU A 521 46.49 -0.66 -13.51
CA GLU A 521 45.16 -1.26 -13.36
C GLU A 521 45.25 -2.45 -12.39
N TYR A 522 44.23 -2.61 -11.54
CA TYR A 522 44.21 -3.65 -10.50
C TYR A 522 43.36 -4.88 -10.90
N GLN A 523 42.46 -4.73 -11.88
CA GLN A 523 41.69 -5.80 -12.51
C GLN A 523 41.88 -5.72 -14.03
N ILE A 524 42.42 -6.78 -14.61
CA ILE A 524 42.87 -6.78 -15.99
C ILE A 524 41.97 -7.72 -16.80
N GLU A 525 41.20 -7.13 -17.72
CA GLU A 525 40.50 -7.89 -18.75
C GLU A 525 41.53 -8.36 -19.78
N LYS A 526 41.91 -9.65 -19.73
CA LYS A 526 42.94 -10.25 -20.62
C LYS A 526 42.69 -10.01 -22.12
N GLU A 527 41.43 -9.79 -22.52
CA GLU A 527 41.03 -9.50 -23.90
C GLU A 527 41.14 -8.02 -24.30
N LYS A 528 41.28 -7.09 -23.35
CA LYS A 528 41.44 -5.64 -23.61
C LYS A 528 42.86 -5.15 -23.36
N ASP A 529 43.50 -5.57 -22.26
CA ASP A 529 44.85 -5.13 -21.89
C ASP A 529 45.77 -6.32 -21.69
N THR A 530 46.96 -6.23 -22.27
CA THR A 530 47.98 -7.29 -22.25
C THR A 530 49.24 -6.85 -21.52
N SER A 531 49.31 -5.59 -21.07
CA SER A 531 50.49 -4.99 -20.44
C SER A 531 50.21 -4.57 -19.01
N LEU A 532 51.10 -4.95 -18.09
CA LEU A 532 51.03 -4.51 -16.70
C LEU A 532 52.14 -3.52 -16.43
N LYS A 533 51.78 -2.37 -15.85
CA LYS A 533 52.75 -1.37 -15.41
C LYS A 533 52.69 -1.21 -13.90
N VAL A 534 53.84 -1.29 -13.26
CA VAL A 534 54.01 -0.99 -11.84
C VAL A 534 55.07 0.08 -11.67
N THR A 535 54.79 1.07 -10.82
CA THR A 535 55.73 2.14 -10.50
C THR A 535 56.15 2.03 -9.04
N ALA A 536 57.45 2.10 -8.77
CA ALA A 536 58.00 2.03 -7.42
C ALA A 536 59.19 2.96 -7.20
N SER A 537 59.32 3.46 -5.97
CA SER A 537 60.43 4.30 -5.53
C SER A 537 61.25 3.59 -4.45
N PHE A 538 62.57 3.76 -4.47
CA PHE A 538 63.50 3.06 -3.58
C PHE A 538 64.45 4.04 -2.89
N ILE A 539 64.79 3.79 -1.64
CA ILE A 539 65.76 4.53 -0.83
C ILE A 539 66.87 3.59 -0.36
N ASN A 540 68.13 4.04 -0.45
CA ASN A 540 69.24 3.30 0.15
C ASN A 540 69.28 3.57 1.65
N THR A 541 69.03 2.54 2.44
CA THR A 541 69.01 2.58 3.91
C THR A 541 70.29 2.05 4.55
N SER A 542 71.32 1.75 3.75
CA SER A 542 72.62 1.28 4.23
C SER A 542 73.66 2.41 4.33
N GLU A 543 74.78 2.12 5.00
CA GLU A 543 75.91 3.06 5.13
C GLU A 543 76.81 3.12 3.88
N GLU A 544 76.59 2.26 2.89
CA GLU A 544 77.39 2.17 1.65
C GLU A 544 76.55 2.55 0.43
N ASP A 545 77.19 3.03 -0.64
CA ASP A 545 76.54 3.23 -1.93
C ASP A 545 75.93 1.92 -2.47
N PHE A 546 74.73 2.00 -3.03
CA PHE A 546 74.12 0.86 -3.75
C PHE A 546 74.38 0.97 -5.26
N ARG A 547 74.98 -0.09 -5.83
CA ARG A 547 75.04 -0.35 -7.28
C ARG A 547 74.58 -1.77 -7.56
N GLY A 548 73.64 -1.92 -8.49
CA GLY A 548 73.04 -3.23 -8.74
C GLY A 548 71.78 -3.19 -9.59
N ILE A 549 71.06 -4.31 -9.60
CA ILE A 549 69.81 -4.48 -10.36
C ILE A 549 68.65 -4.55 -9.38
N ILE A 550 67.56 -3.84 -9.69
CA ILE A 550 66.25 -3.96 -9.02
C ILE A 550 65.32 -4.72 -9.97
N LEU A 551 64.61 -5.73 -9.45
CA LEU A 551 63.61 -6.52 -10.18
C LEU A 551 62.22 -6.30 -9.58
N ALA A 552 61.22 -6.17 -10.44
CA ALA A 552 59.82 -6.43 -10.09
C ALA A 552 59.48 -7.86 -10.53
N SER A 553 58.98 -8.69 -9.61
CA SER A 553 58.66 -10.11 -9.86
C SER A 553 57.20 -10.39 -9.51
N ILE A 554 56.54 -11.22 -10.31
CA ILE A 554 55.16 -11.67 -10.10
C ILE A 554 55.15 -12.97 -9.28
N TYR A 555 54.26 -13.04 -8.30
CA TYR A 555 54.04 -14.16 -7.38
C TYR A 555 52.57 -14.59 -7.44
N ASP A 556 52.31 -15.88 -7.21
CA ASP A 556 50.96 -16.39 -7.01
C ASP A 556 50.44 -16.13 -5.59
N GLU A 557 49.19 -16.52 -5.33
CA GLU A 557 48.54 -16.42 -4.02
C GLU A 557 49.23 -17.20 -2.89
N LYS A 558 50.12 -18.15 -3.24
CA LYS A 558 50.87 -18.97 -2.28
C LYS A 558 52.25 -18.39 -1.97
N GLY A 559 52.62 -17.27 -2.59
CA GLY A 559 53.95 -16.66 -2.47
C GLY A 559 55.00 -17.33 -3.34
N THR A 560 54.61 -18.20 -4.28
CA THR A 560 55.54 -18.80 -5.24
C THR A 560 55.81 -17.77 -6.32
N MET A 561 57.09 -17.50 -6.59
CA MET A 561 57.47 -16.64 -7.71
C MET A 561 57.12 -17.32 -9.04
N ILE A 562 56.32 -16.65 -9.86
CA ILE A 562 55.88 -17.12 -11.17
C ILE A 562 56.85 -16.67 -12.27
N LYS A 563 57.15 -15.37 -12.34
CA LYS A 563 58.07 -14.80 -13.33
C LYS A 563 58.58 -13.42 -12.92
N ASP A 564 59.66 -12.96 -13.54
CA ASP A 564 60.06 -11.55 -13.44
C ASP A 564 59.20 -10.70 -14.39
N LEU A 565 58.71 -9.55 -13.90
CA LEU A 565 57.99 -8.58 -14.70
C LEU A 565 58.98 -7.73 -15.52
N ALA A 566 59.87 -7.01 -14.84
CA ALA A 566 60.93 -6.23 -15.48
C ALA A 566 62.10 -5.96 -14.51
N SER A 567 63.23 -5.53 -15.07
CA SER A 567 64.45 -5.16 -14.34
C SER A 567 64.85 -3.71 -14.57
N TYR A 568 65.41 -3.08 -13.55
CA TYR A 568 66.03 -1.76 -13.61
C TYR A 568 67.48 -1.84 -13.15
N ASN A 569 68.41 -1.38 -14.00
CA ASN A 569 69.84 -1.36 -13.67
C ASN A 569 70.23 0.00 -13.11
N VAL A 570 70.77 0.03 -11.90
CA VAL A 570 71.19 1.26 -11.21
C VAL A 570 72.56 1.69 -11.73
N THR A 571 72.57 2.59 -12.71
CA THR A 571 73.80 3.06 -13.39
C THR A 571 74.59 4.10 -12.58
N GLU A 572 73.91 4.90 -11.77
CA GLU A 572 74.51 5.85 -10.82
C GLU A 572 74.31 5.33 -9.41
N ALA A 573 75.38 5.30 -8.61
CA ALA A 573 75.34 4.77 -7.25
C ALA A 573 74.33 5.55 -6.40
N ILE A 574 73.40 4.85 -5.74
CA ILE A 574 72.47 5.50 -4.81
C ILE A 574 73.21 5.65 -3.48
N ALA A 575 73.59 6.88 -3.13
CA ALA A 575 74.26 7.17 -1.86
C ALA A 575 73.39 6.86 -0.63
N PRO A 576 73.98 6.63 0.56
CA PRO A 576 73.25 6.46 1.82
C PRO A 576 72.19 7.56 2.04
N ASN A 577 70.98 7.15 2.47
CA ASN A 577 69.80 8.01 2.66
C ASN A 577 69.32 8.78 1.42
N ASN A 578 69.84 8.47 0.23
CA ASN A 578 69.35 9.01 -1.03
C ASN A 578 68.38 8.02 -1.70
N TYR A 579 67.56 8.52 -2.62
CA TYR A 579 66.49 7.75 -3.25
C TYR A 579 66.49 7.85 -4.76
N ILE A 580 65.88 6.85 -5.39
CA ILE A 580 65.46 6.86 -6.78
C ILE A 580 63.93 6.76 -6.81
N LYS A 581 63.29 7.64 -7.57
CA LYS A 581 61.83 7.80 -7.58
C LYS A 581 61.22 7.31 -8.88
N ASP A 582 60.00 6.82 -8.77
CA ASP A 582 59.07 6.58 -9.88
C ASP A 582 59.64 5.68 -10.99
N ILE A 583 60.32 4.59 -10.59
CA ILE A 583 60.80 3.59 -11.55
C ILE A 583 59.59 2.81 -12.07
N GLU A 584 59.35 2.90 -13.38
CA GLU A 584 58.34 2.10 -14.08
C GLU A 584 58.92 0.75 -14.49
N PHE A 585 58.26 -0.33 -14.05
CA PHE A 585 58.47 -1.70 -14.50
C PHE A 585 57.25 -2.10 -15.32
N SER A 586 57.43 -2.41 -16.60
CA SER A 586 56.33 -2.79 -17.48
C SER A 586 56.68 -3.95 -18.40
N ASN A 587 55.73 -4.88 -18.56
CA ASN A 587 55.85 -6.00 -19.49
C ASN A 587 54.49 -6.66 -19.77
N THR A 588 54.45 -7.58 -20.73
CA THR A 588 53.25 -8.34 -21.07
C THR A 588 52.96 -9.43 -20.05
N ILE A 589 51.67 -9.64 -19.77
CA ILE A 589 51.15 -10.66 -18.85
C ILE A 589 50.16 -11.62 -19.52
N SER A 590 50.14 -11.68 -20.86
CA SER A 590 49.24 -12.54 -21.63
C SER A 590 49.44 -14.05 -21.37
N ASP A 591 50.60 -14.40 -20.84
CA ASP A 591 51.00 -15.74 -20.41
C ASP A 591 50.43 -16.13 -19.03
N LEU A 592 49.91 -15.19 -18.25
CA LEU A 592 49.25 -15.49 -16.98
C LEU A 592 47.81 -16.01 -17.21
N ASP A 593 47.40 -16.97 -16.41
CA ASP A 593 46.03 -17.50 -16.39
C ASP A 593 45.09 -16.57 -15.62
N TYR A 594 43.79 -16.82 -15.71
CA TYR A 594 42.80 -16.09 -14.89
C TYR A 594 43.04 -16.40 -13.41
N GLY A 595 43.14 -15.36 -12.57
CA GLY A 595 43.46 -15.54 -11.15
C GLY A 595 44.01 -14.29 -10.47
N ILE A 596 44.42 -14.45 -9.21
CA ILE A 596 45.01 -13.39 -8.36
C ILE A 596 46.53 -13.53 -8.34
N TYR A 597 47.23 -12.41 -8.51
CA TYR A 597 48.68 -12.32 -8.53
C TYR A 597 49.19 -11.14 -7.70
N PHE A 598 50.47 -11.19 -7.34
CA PHE A 598 51.17 -10.16 -6.56
C PHE A 598 52.47 -9.75 -7.25
N ILE A 599 52.89 -8.50 -7.10
CA ILE A 599 54.22 -8.05 -7.53
C ILE A 599 55.05 -7.67 -6.32
N GLY A 600 56.24 -8.26 -6.17
CA GLY A 600 57.24 -7.89 -5.15
C GLY A 600 58.54 -7.43 -5.78
N PHE A 601 59.33 -6.66 -5.02
CA PHE A 601 60.60 -6.09 -5.50
C PHE A 601 61.81 -6.79 -4.87
N ARG A 602 62.83 -7.04 -5.68
CA ARG A 602 64.09 -7.66 -5.25
C ARG A 602 65.28 -6.86 -5.76
N SER A 603 66.39 -6.88 -5.05
CA SER A 603 67.62 -6.20 -5.47
C SER A 603 68.83 -7.11 -5.40
N LYS A 604 69.82 -6.87 -6.25
CA LYS A 604 71.08 -7.62 -6.30
C LYS A 604 72.26 -6.68 -6.55
N GLU A 605 73.29 -6.78 -5.72
CA GLU A 605 74.59 -6.10 -5.91
C GLU A 605 75.53 -6.95 -6.80
N GLU A 606 76.54 -6.33 -7.41
CA GLU A 606 77.59 -7.04 -8.14
C GLU A 606 78.24 -8.08 -7.20
N SER A 607 78.05 -9.38 -7.49
CA SER A 607 78.50 -10.57 -6.72
C SER A 607 77.62 -11.12 -5.58
N ARG A 608 76.37 -10.66 -5.39
CA ARG A 608 75.42 -11.24 -4.39
C ARG A 608 74.21 -11.95 -5.03
N GLU A 609 73.45 -12.71 -4.25
CA GLU A 609 72.14 -13.23 -4.68
C GLU A 609 71.05 -12.14 -4.64
N PHE A 610 69.91 -12.38 -5.28
CA PHE A 610 68.77 -11.45 -5.19
C PHE A 610 68.12 -11.55 -3.81
N THR A 611 68.04 -10.42 -3.12
CA THR A 611 67.36 -10.29 -1.83
C THR A 611 66.07 -9.48 -2.01
N LEU A 612 65.04 -9.75 -1.20
CA LEU A 612 63.83 -8.93 -1.20
C LEU A 612 64.17 -7.49 -0.79
N VAL A 613 63.62 -6.50 -1.49
CA VAL A 613 63.75 -5.10 -1.09
C VAL A 613 63.04 -4.92 0.24
N ASN A 614 63.69 -4.26 1.21
CA ASN A 614 63.11 -4.01 2.51
C ASN A 614 61.92 -3.04 2.41
N THR A 615 61.03 -3.06 3.39
CA THR A 615 59.96 -2.06 3.46
C THR A 615 60.25 -1.03 4.53
N ASN A 616 60.35 0.25 4.15
CA ASN A 616 60.47 1.34 5.12
C ASN A 616 59.09 1.79 5.64
N GLY A 617 58.28 0.85 6.14
CA GLY A 617 56.89 1.10 6.55
C GLY A 617 55.88 1.11 5.39
N PHE A 618 56.27 0.68 4.19
CA PHE A 618 55.40 0.56 3.01
C PHE A 618 55.02 -0.89 2.71
N ILE A 619 54.04 -1.10 1.83
CA ILE A 619 53.59 -2.42 1.40
C ILE A 619 54.67 -3.07 0.52
N SER A 620 55.09 -4.30 0.86
CA SER A 620 56.14 -5.07 0.15
C SER A 620 55.69 -5.64 -1.19
N PHE A 621 54.40 -5.98 -1.33
CA PHE A 621 53.83 -6.58 -2.53
C PHE A 621 52.53 -5.89 -2.97
N ILE A 622 52.33 -5.66 -4.27
CA ILE A 622 51.08 -5.09 -4.80
C ILE A 622 50.23 -6.13 -5.54
N LYS A 623 48.91 -6.17 -5.27
CA LYS A 623 47.97 -7.19 -5.79
C LYS A 623 47.32 -6.75 -7.13
N PHE A 624 47.12 -7.69 -8.05
CA PHE A 624 46.25 -7.53 -9.23
C PHE A 624 45.50 -8.83 -9.60
N GLU A 625 44.48 -8.73 -10.46
CA GLU A 625 43.61 -9.86 -10.88
C GLU A 625 43.40 -9.89 -12.40
N ILE A 626 43.22 -11.09 -12.99
CA ILE A 626 42.92 -11.29 -14.43
C ILE A 626 41.53 -11.94 -14.61
N VAL A 627 40.61 -11.31 -15.37
CA VAL A 627 39.17 -11.68 -15.46
C VAL A 627 38.60 -11.91 -16.89
N LEU A 628 37.46 -12.63 -17.01
CA LEU A 628 36.68 -12.89 -18.24
C LEU A 628 35.53 -11.85 -18.43
N PRO A 629 35.23 -11.36 -19.67
CA PRO A 629 34.15 -10.40 -19.89
C PRO A 629 32.75 -11.04 -19.96
N GLU A 630 31.77 -10.46 -19.23
CA GLU A 630 30.37 -10.90 -19.20
C GLU A 630 29.48 -10.19 -20.25
N LEU A 631 28.46 -10.88 -20.78
CA LEU A 631 27.48 -10.31 -21.71
C LEU A 631 26.40 -9.47 -21.03
N ILE A 632 26.10 -9.80 -19.77
CA ILE A 632 25.01 -9.27 -18.95
C ILE A 632 25.61 -8.66 -17.69
N THR A 633 25.38 -7.37 -17.48
CA THR A 633 25.85 -6.62 -16.31
C THR A 633 24.71 -6.21 -15.39
N ASP A 634 23.48 -6.04 -15.90
CA ASP A 634 22.33 -5.66 -15.09
C ASP A 634 21.94 -6.78 -14.10
N LEU A 635 21.93 -6.46 -12.80
CA LEU A 635 21.70 -7.44 -11.74
C LEU A 635 20.28 -8.02 -11.75
N ARG A 636 19.26 -7.22 -12.11
CA ARG A 636 17.87 -7.69 -12.17
C ARG A 636 17.70 -8.64 -13.35
N LEU A 637 18.33 -8.31 -14.47
CA LEU A 637 18.37 -9.16 -15.65
C LEU A 637 19.10 -10.47 -15.37
N LYS A 638 20.24 -10.45 -14.67
CA LYS A 638 20.92 -11.68 -14.20
C LYS A 638 20.00 -12.55 -13.34
N ILE A 639 19.33 -11.96 -12.35
CA ILE A 639 18.38 -12.69 -11.48
C ILE A 639 17.26 -13.31 -12.32
N TRP A 640 16.70 -12.55 -13.27
CA TRP A 640 15.66 -13.02 -14.16
C TRP A 640 16.13 -14.17 -15.05
N ILE A 641 17.31 -14.04 -15.67
CA ILE A 641 17.94 -15.09 -16.50
C ILE A 641 18.09 -16.38 -15.69
N ARG A 642 18.56 -16.26 -14.44
CA ARG A 642 18.75 -17.40 -13.55
C ARG A 642 17.45 -18.14 -13.25
N THR A 643 16.34 -17.43 -13.06
CA THR A 643 15.03 -18.02 -12.75
C THR A 643 14.23 -18.43 -13.99
N ASN A 644 14.59 -17.92 -15.17
CA ASN A 644 13.85 -18.11 -16.42
C ASN A 644 14.67 -18.80 -17.53
N GLN A 645 15.60 -19.69 -17.17
CA GLN A 645 16.43 -20.44 -18.13
C GLN A 645 15.65 -21.18 -19.22
N LYS A 646 14.36 -21.51 -18.97
CA LYS A 646 13.48 -22.10 -19.99
C LYS A 646 13.27 -21.21 -21.22
N GLN A 647 13.39 -19.90 -21.06
CA GLN A 647 13.33 -18.92 -22.16
C GLN A 647 14.65 -18.87 -22.96
N LEU A 648 15.73 -19.50 -22.47
CA LEU A 648 17.08 -19.43 -23.02
C LEU A 648 17.66 -20.85 -23.25
N PRO A 649 17.04 -21.66 -24.13
CA PRO A 649 17.50 -23.02 -24.38
C PRO A 649 18.95 -23.03 -24.90
N GLU A 650 19.74 -24.01 -24.48
CA GLU A 650 21.16 -24.20 -24.87
C GLU A 650 22.13 -23.10 -24.39
N VAL A 651 21.66 -22.04 -23.74
CA VAL A 651 22.54 -21.00 -23.17
C VAL A 651 23.10 -21.47 -21.83
N VAL A 652 24.43 -21.44 -21.68
CA VAL A 652 25.12 -21.74 -20.43
C VAL A 652 25.14 -20.48 -19.55
N VAL A 653 24.43 -20.56 -18.43
CA VAL A 653 24.22 -19.46 -17.47
C VAL A 653 25.07 -19.70 -16.21
N ASN A 654 25.79 -18.67 -15.76
CA ASN A 654 26.59 -18.67 -14.55
C ASN A 654 25.71 -18.76 -13.29
N LYS A 655 26.29 -19.11 -12.13
CA LYS A 655 25.56 -19.25 -10.86
C LYS A 655 24.82 -17.96 -10.42
N ASP A 656 25.37 -16.80 -10.78
CA ASP A 656 24.80 -15.49 -10.51
C ASP A 656 23.75 -15.05 -11.55
N GLY A 657 23.58 -15.79 -12.65
CA GLY A 657 22.72 -15.42 -13.77
C GLY A 657 23.43 -14.70 -14.91
N GLY A 658 24.76 -14.48 -14.82
CA GLY A 658 25.56 -13.95 -15.92
C GLY A 658 25.65 -14.92 -17.11
N ILE A 659 25.93 -14.38 -18.29
CA ILE A 659 26.21 -15.17 -19.50
C ILE A 659 27.60 -14.76 -19.97
N THR A 660 28.53 -15.71 -20.06
CA THR A 660 29.88 -15.46 -20.59
C THR A 660 29.85 -15.38 -22.12
N LYS A 661 30.72 -14.54 -22.68
CA LYS A 661 30.83 -14.31 -24.14
C LYS A 661 31.57 -15.47 -24.84
N THR A 662 30.97 -16.66 -24.85
CA THR A 662 31.48 -17.82 -25.60
C THR A 662 30.77 -17.95 -26.94
N ILE A 663 31.43 -18.59 -27.92
CA ILE A 663 30.81 -18.89 -29.24
C ILE A 663 29.52 -19.69 -29.04
N THR A 664 29.54 -20.70 -28.17
CA THR A 664 28.37 -21.52 -27.83
C THR A 664 27.19 -20.70 -27.33
N ASN A 665 27.42 -19.76 -26.39
CA ASN A 665 26.35 -18.92 -25.86
C ASN A 665 25.80 -17.95 -26.90
N LEU A 666 26.66 -17.38 -27.74
CA LEU A 666 26.22 -16.48 -28.82
C LEU A 666 25.40 -17.23 -29.87
N ASP A 667 25.82 -18.43 -30.25
CA ASP A 667 25.07 -19.29 -31.19
C ASP A 667 23.72 -19.71 -30.62
N ALA A 668 23.65 -20.07 -29.32
CA ALA A 668 22.41 -20.41 -28.64
C ALA A 668 21.43 -19.22 -28.58
N LEU A 669 21.92 -18.04 -28.16
CA LEU A 669 21.12 -16.81 -28.13
C LEU A 669 20.59 -16.44 -29.52
N ALA A 670 21.39 -16.65 -30.57
CA ALA A 670 20.98 -16.35 -31.93
C ALA A 670 19.85 -17.25 -32.47
N LYS A 671 19.61 -18.43 -31.88
CA LYS A 671 18.52 -19.34 -32.28
C LYS A 671 17.16 -18.96 -31.69
N ILE A 672 17.12 -18.08 -30.69
CA ILE A 672 15.87 -17.74 -29.98
C ILE A 672 14.96 -16.92 -30.90
N GLU A 673 13.73 -17.41 -31.07
CA GLU A 673 12.69 -16.76 -31.89
C GLU A 673 11.59 -16.10 -31.04
N ASP A 674 11.38 -16.54 -29.80
CA ASP A 674 10.36 -16.01 -28.90
C ASP A 674 10.98 -15.74 -27.52
N LEU A 675 10.73 -14.55 -26.97
CA LEU A 675 11.16 -14.17 -25.62
C LEU A 675 10.01 -13.56 -24.86
N ILE A 676 9.69 -14.15 -23.70
CA ILE A 676 8.62 -13.69 -22.80
C ILE A 676 9.24 -13.38 -21.43
N CYS A 677 9.20 -12.11 -21.04
CA CYS A 677 9.71 -11.60 -19.77
C CYS A 677 8.68 -10.70 -19.07
N THR A 678 7.46 -11.21 -18.84
CA THR A 678 6.34 -10.48 -18.22
C THR A 678 6.48 -10.33 -16.71
N ASN A 679 6.01 -9.21 -16.13
CA ASN A 679 5.87 -9.00 -14.68
C ASN A 679 7.15 -9.34 -13.89
N SER A 680 8.28 -8.86 -14.37
CA SER A 680 9.61 -9.27 -13.91
C SER A 680 10.40 -8.13 -13.26
N TYR A 681 9.80 -6.94 -13.12
CA TYR A 681 10.41 -5.73 -12.55
C TYR A 681 11.75 -5.33 -13.22
N LEU A 682 11.92 -5.75 -14.48
CA LEU A 682 13.12 -5.47 -15.27
C LEU A 682 13.18 -3.98 -15.60
N VAL A 683 14.37 -3.40 -15.52
CA VAL A 683 14.63 -2.00 -15.90
C VAL A 683 15.32 -1.89 -17.26
N THR A 684 15.97 -2.97 -17.70
CA THR A 684 16.52 -3.13 -19.06
C THR A 684 16.52 -4.60 -19.46
N ILE A 685 16.46 -4.84 -20.78
CA ILE A 685 16.68 -6.16 -21.40
C ILE A 685 17.64 -6.08 -22.59
N ASN A 686 18.16 -4.89 -22.89
CA ASN A 686 18.90 -4.58 -24.12
C ASN A 686 20.17 -5.42 -24.27
N GLU A 687 20.88 -5.67 -23.15
CA GLU A 687 22.12 -6.46 -23.13
C GLU A 687 21.92 -7.89 -23.62
N LEU A 688 20.72 -8.45 -23.41
CA LEU A 688 20.32 -9.79 -23.79
C LEU A 688 19.79 -9.81 -25.23
N ILE A 689 18.79 -8.99 -25.54
CA ILE A 689 18.08 -9.07 -26.84
C ILE A 689 18.92 -8.62 -28.04
N ARG A 690 19.97 -7.81 -27.82
CA ARG A 690 20.92 -7.42 -28.88
C ARG A 690 21.63 -8.61 -29.53
N HIS A 691 21.69 -9.75 -28.84
CA HIS A 691 22.30 -11.01 -29.29
C HIS A 691 21.27 -12.01 -29.85
N MET A 692 20.00 -11.59 -30.05
CA MET A 692 18.91 -12.43 -30.58
C MET A 692 18.42 -11.93 -31.95
N PRO A 693 19.24 -11.98 -33.02
CA PRO A 693 18.88 -11.45 -34.33
C PRO A 693 17.70 -12.16 -35.01
N ASN A 694 17.34 -13.38 -34.57
CA ASN A 694 16.23 -14.15 -35.12
C ASN A 694 14.90 -13.99 -34.38
N LEU A 695 14.85 -13.13 -33.35
CA LEU A 695 13.65 -12.89 -32.55
C LEU A 695 12.46 -12.41 -33.42
N LYS A 696 11.34 -13.13 -33.34
CA LYS A 696 10.06 -12.88 -34.00
C LYS A 696 9.01 -12.35 -33.03
N THR A 697 9.02 -12.82 -31.78
CA THR A 697 8.09 -12.37 -30.73
C THR A 697 8.86 -11.88 -29.52
N LEU A 698 8.56 -10.66 -29.08
CA LEU A 698 9.04 -10.12 -27.81
C LEU A 698 7.85 -9.67 -26.96
N VAL A 699 7.68 -10.29 -25.80
CA VAL A 699 6.67 -9.92 -24.80
C VAL A 699 7.38 -9.51 -23.52
N CYS A 700 7.54 -8.21 -23.31
CA CYS A 700 8.23 -7.62 -22.16
C CYS A 700 7.31 -6.71 -21.34
N LYS A 701 6.03 -7.09 -21.25
CA LYS A 701 4.99 -6.31 -20.56
C LYS A 701 5.08 -6.33 -19.03
N ASP A 702 4.47 -5.34 -18.38
CA ASP A 702 4.44 -5.19 -16.92
C ASP A 702 5.86 -5.17 -16.31
N ASN A 703 6.72 -4.29 -16.82
CA ASN A 703 8.07 -4.10 -16.29
C ASN A 703 8.32 -2.62 -15.97
N SER A 704 9.57 -2.26 -15.76
CA SER A 704 10.01 -0.88 -15.52
C SER A 704 11.03 -0.43 -16.57
N LEU A 705 10.90 -0.93 -17.81
CA LEU A 705 11.80 -0.58 -18.91
C LEU A 705 11.65 0.91 -19.24
N PHE A 706 12.74 1.66 -19.12
CA PHE A 706 12.79 3.08 -19.49
C PHE A 706 13.32 3.30 -20.93
N GLU A 707 14.02 2.30 -21.46
CA GLU A 707 14.49 2.22 -22.84
C GLU A 707 14.30 0.79 -23.39
N LEU A 708 14.20 0.68 -24.71
CA LEU A 708 14.10 -0.60 -25.41
C LEU A 708 14.76 -0.48 -26.79
N ASP A 709 15.95 -1.07 -26.94
CA ASP A 709 16.67 -1.13 -28.22
C ASP A 709 16.44 -2.48 -28.90
N ILE A 710 15.56 -2.47 -29.90
CA ILE A 710 15.23 -3.62 -30.74
C ILE A 710 15.82 -3.51 -32.16
N SER A 711 16.83 -2.67 -32.35
CA SER A 711 17.44 -2.40 -33.68
C SER A 711 18.08 -3.63 -34.31
N LYS A 712 18.49 -4.62 -33.49
CA LYS A 712 19.07 -5.90 -33.94
C LYS A 712 18.02 -6.97 -34.22
N ASN A 713 16.80 -6.82 -33.71
CA ASN A 713 15.72 -7.80 -33.85
C ASN A 713 14.90 -7.55 -35.14
N ILE A 714 15.58 -7.54 -36.28
CA ILE A 714 14.99 -7.14 -37.59
C ILE A 714 13.91 -8.11 -38.10
N LYS A 715 13.79 -9.30 -37.49
CA LYS A 715 12.77 -10.30 -37.82
C LYS A 715 11.50 -10.19 -36.98
N LEU A 716 11.41 -9.22 -36.05
CA LEU A 716 10.29 -9.07 -35.13
C LEU A 716 8.96 -8.84 -35.85
N GLU A 717 7.97 -9.67 -35.52
CA GLU A 717 6.60 -9.67 -36.06
C GLU A 717 5.59 -9.24 -34.98
N VAL A 718 5.86 -9.55 -33.71
CA VAL A 718 5.03 -9.18 -32.57
C VAL A 718 5.90 -8.51 -31.50
N LEU A 719 5.51 -7.30 -31.11
CA LEU A 719 6.07 -6.60 -29.96
C LEU A 719 4.94 -6.26 -28.99
N ASP A 720 5.08 -6.73 -27.76
CA ASP A 720 4.24 -6.37 -26.63
C ASP A 720 5.13 -5.82 -25.51
N CYS A 721 5.16 -4.50 -25.39
CA CYS A 721 5.84 -3.76 -24.33
C CYS A 721 4.85 -2.95 -23.48
N TYR A 722 3.61 -3.45 -23.33
CA TYR A 722 2.57 -2.90 -22.47
C TYR A 722 3.10 -2.60 -21.06
N HIS A 723 2.67 -1.47 -20.49
CA HIS A 723 2.92 -1.12 -19.09
C HIS A 723 4.42 -1.13 -18.72
N ASN A 724 5.10 -0.11 -19.22
CA ASN A 724 6.51 0.18 -18.98
C ASN A 724 6.71 1.70 -18.78
N ARG A 725 7.95 2.18 -18.84
CA ARG A 725 8.31 3.60 -18.65
C ARG A 725 8.98 4.19 -19.89
N LEU A 726 8.69 3.65 -21.08
CA LEU A 726 9.33 4.05 -22.33
C LEU A 726 8.93 5.47 -22.72
N LYS A 727 9.93 6.34 -22.91
CA LYS A 727 9.73 7.71 -23.42
C LYS A 727 9.85 7.81 -24.94
N ASN A 728 10.62 6.89 -25.52
CA ASN A 728 10.85 6.76 -26.96
C ASN A 728 10.84 5.29 -27.34
N LEU A 729 10.42 4.99 -28.55
CA LEU A 729 10.45 3.65 -29.12
C LEU A 729 10.76 3.74 -30.62
N ASP A 730 11.98 3.36 -31.02
CA ASP A 730 12.37 3.28 -32.43
C ASP A 730 12.12 1.86 -32.96
N ILE A 731 11.14 1.77 -33.85
CA ILE A 731 10.75 0.52 -34.53
C ILE A 731 11.07 0.54 -36.03
N SER A 732 11.88 1.50 -36.50
CA SER A 732 12.15 1.74 -37.92
C SER A 732 12.84 0.56 -38.62
N LYS A 733 13.55 -0.29 -37.87
CA LYS A 733 14.22 -1.50 -38.36
C LYS A 733 13.32 -2.73 -38.34
N ASN A 734 12.25 -2.72 -37.55
CA ASN A 734 11.35 -3.86 -37.34
C ASN A 734 10.22 -3.87 -38.39
N ILE A 735 10.61 -3.83 -39.67
CA ILE A 735 9.69 -3.67 -40.83
C ILE A 735 8.72 -4.86 -41.03
N LYS A 736 8.92 -5.94 -40.27
CA LYS A 736 8.07 -7.13 -40.29
C LYS A 736 6.93 -7.09 -39.26
N LEU A 737 6.87 -6.08 -38.38
CA LEU A 737 5.84 -5.97 -37.34
C LEU A 737 4.42 -6.04 -37.92
N ILE A 738 3.63 -6.94 -37.33
CA ILE A 738 2.21 -7.20 -37.62
C ILE A 738 1.34 -6.75 -36.45
N LYS A 739 1.83 -6.95 -35.21
CA LYS A 739 1.19 -6.49 -33.98
C LYS A 739 2.18 -5.65 -33.17
N LEU A 740 1.74 -4.47 -32.74
CA LEU A 740 2.43 -3.64 -31.77
C LEU A 740 1.47 -3.29 -30.64
N ASP A 741 1.85 -3.64 -29.42
CA ASP A 741 1.27 -3.10 -28.19
C ASP A 741 2.37 -2.36 -27.44
N CYS A 742 2.26 -1.03 -27.40
CA CYS A 742 3.12 -0.14 -26.64
C CYS A 742 2.30 0.76 -25.70
N SER A 743 1.14 0.28 -25.29
CA SER A 743 0.24 1.04 -24.43
C SER A 743 0.77 1.14 -22.99
N HIS A 744 0.23 2.09 -22.21
CA HIS A 744 0.68 2.39 -20.84
C HIS A 744 2.19 2.67 -20.75
N ASN A 745 2.64 3.66 -21.51
CA ASN A 745 4.02 4.14 -21.52
C ASN A 745 4.04 5.68 -21.45
N GLN A 746 5.18 6.30 -21.76
CA GLN A 746 5.37 7.75 -21.71
C GLN A 746 5.76 8.32 -23.10
N LEU A 747 5.32 7.67 -24.18
CA LEU A 747 5.68 8.03 -25.54
C LEU A 747 5.04 9.36 -25.94
N LYS A 748 5.87 10.31 -26.40
CA LYS A 748 5.39 11.58 -26.96
C LYS A 748 5.22 11.54 -28.48
N ASN A 749 5.97 10.67 -29.13
CA ASN A 749 5.95 10.45 -30.58
C ASN A 749 6.07 8.95 -30.86
N LEU A 750 5.46 8.50 -31.95
CA LEU A 750 5.55 7.14 -32.44
C LEU A 750 5.59 7.16 -33.98
N ASP A 751 6.74 6.87 -34.58
CA ASP A 751 6.88 6.74 -36.04
C ASP A 751 6.70 5.27 -36.45
N ILE A 752 5.57 4.99 -37.09
CA ILE A 752 5.20 3.68 -37.63
C ILE A 752 5.28 3.62 -39.16
N SER A 753 5.87 4.63 -39.82
CA SER A 753 5.87 4.79 -41.28
C SER A 753 6.56 3.65 -42.03
N LYS A 754 7.48 2.93 -41.37
CA LYS A 754 8.20 1.77 -41.93
C LYS A 754 7.49 0.45 -41.66
N ASN A 755 6.55 0.40 -40.73
CA ASN A 755 5.87 -0.81 -40.26
C ASN A 755 4.58 -1.06 -41.08
N ILE A 756 4.72 -1.08 -42.40
CA ILE A 756 3.60 -1.17 -43.37
C ILE A 756 2.80 -2.48 -43.30
N LYS A 757 3.27 -3.46 -42.52
CA LYS A 757 2.60 -4.74 -42.29
C LYS A 757 1.70 -4.76 -41.05
N LEU A 758 1.67 -3.70 -40.25
CA LEU A 758 0.84 -3.62 -39.04
C LEU A 758 -0.65 -3.89 -39.36
N ILE A 759 -1.23 -4.81 -38.60
CA ILE A 759 -2.65 -5.18 -38.61
C ILE A 759 -3.33 -4.70 -37.33
N LYS A 760 -2.62 -4.77 -36.19
CA LYS A 760 -3.10 -4.32 -34.87
C LYS A 760 -2.08 -3.36 -34.26
N LEU A 761 -2.57 -2.22 -33.81
CA LEU A 761 -1.80 -1.21 -33.09
C LEU A 761 -2.57 -0.82 -31.83
N ASP A 762 -1.94 -1.02 -30.69
CA ASP A 762 -2.33 -0.38 -29.43
C ASP A 762 -1.19 0.53 -28.96
N CYS A 763 -1.47 1.83 -28.94
CA CYS A 763 -0.62 2.87 -28.40
C CYS A 763 -1.37 3.75 -27.38
N SER A 764 -2.40 3.19 -26.75
CA SER A 764 -3.20 3.86 -25.72
C SER A 764 -2.38 4.21 -24.47
N HIS A 765 -2.90 5.11 -23.63
CA HIS A 765 -2.22 5.55 -22.40
C HIS A 765 -0.75 5.97 -22.63
N ASN A 766 -0.57 6.95 -23.51
CA ASN A 766 0.70 7.59 -23.79
C ASN A 766 0.52 9.12 -23.79
N GLN A 767 1.50 9.85 -24.30
CA GLN A 767 1.49 11.31 -24.40
C GLN A 767 1.55 11.76 -25.87
N LEU A 768 1.00 10.96 -26.80
CA LEU A 768 1.08 11.23 -28.23
C LEU A 768 0.22 12.46 -28.58
N ASN A 769 0.84 13.45 -29.24
CA ASN A 769 0.13 14.63 -29.74
C ASN A 769 -0.28 14.50 -31.22
N ASN A 770 0.35 13.56 -31.94
CA ASN A 770 0.11 13.24 -33.33
C ASN A 770 0.34 11.74 -33.56
N LEU A 771 -0.40 11.16 -34.52
CA LEU A 771 -0.25 9.77 -34.94
C LEU A 771 -0.55 9.66 -36.43
N ASP A 772 0.47 9.40 -37.25
CA ASP A 772 0.33 9.17 -38.69
C ASP A 772 0.22 7.67 -38.99
N VAL A 773 -0.98 7.23 -39.37
CA VAL A 773 -1.29 5.84 -39.77
C VAL A 773 -1.42 5.68 -41.30
N SER A 774 -1.07 6.69 -42.09
CA SER A 774 -1.34 6.75 -43.54
C SER A 774 -0.61 5.68 -44.36
N LYS A 775 0.52 5.18 -43.85
CA LYS A 775 1.30 4.10 -44.49
C LYS A 775 0.86 2.70 -44.05
N ASN A 776 0.11 2.60 -42.96
CA ASN A 776 -0.26 1.34 -42.31
C ASN A 776 -1.63 0.86 -42.81
N ILE A 777 -1.77 0.74 -44.13
CA ILE A 777 -3.05 0.46 -44.82
C ILE A 777 -3.69 -0.90 -44.49
N LYS A 778 -2.97 -1.76 -43.75
CA LYS A 778 -3.44 -3.08 -43.32
C LYS A 778 -4.03 -3.09 -41.91
N ILE A 779 -4.00 -1.96 -41.19
CA ILE A 779 -4.58 -1.87 -39.85
C ILE A 779 -6.09 -2.20 -39.92
N THR A 780 -6.49 -3.13 -39.05
CA THR A 780 -7.89 -3.53 -38.82
C THR A 780 -8.36 -3.12 -37.42
N HIS A 781 -7.43 -3.03 -36.46
CA HIS A 781 -7.69 -2.63 -35.07
C HIS A 781 -6.72 -1.52 -34.67
N LEU A 782 -7.24 -0.36 -34.31
CA LEU A 782 -6.47 0.79 -33.86
C LEU A 782 -6.98 1.28 -32.50
N GLU A 783 -6.11 1.18 -31.50
CA GLU A 783 -6.34 1.71 -30.16
C GLU A 783 -5.32 2.80 -29.86
N CYS A 784 -5.80 4.04 -29.71
CA CYS A 784 -4.99 5.22 -29.43
C CYS A 784 -5.66 6.14 -28.40
N TRP A 785 -6.48 5.55 -27.53
CA TRP A 785 -7.22 6.25 -26.49
C TRP A 785 -6.30 6.70 -25.33
N PHE A 786 -6.73 7.68 -24.55
CA PHE A 786 -5.93 8.28 -23.47
C PHE A 786 -4.57 8.83 -23.95
N ASN A 787 -4.64 9.72 -24.94
CA ASN A 787 -3.50 10.44 -25.52
C ASN A 787 -3.82 11.94 -25.61
N GLN A 788 -3.02 12.71 -26.33
CA GLN A 788 -3.18 14.15 -26.53
C GLN A 788 -3.43 14.50 -28.00
N LEU A 789 -4.02 13.57 -28.78
CA LEU A 789 -4.24 13.72 -30.22
C LEU A 789 -5.26 14.82 -30.48
N ARG A 790 -4.90 15.77 -31.35
CA ARG A 790 -5.80 16.85 -31.80
C ARG A 790 -6.46 16.54 -33.15
N ASN A 791 -5.81 15.70 -33.95
CA ASN A 791 -6.30 15.23 -35.24
C ASN A 791 -5.95 13.75 -35.38
N LEU A 792 -6.78 13.01 -36.11
CA LEU A 792 -6.53 11.62 -36.46
C LEU A 792 -7.07 11.36 -37.87
N ASP A 793 -6.18 11.11 -38.84
CA ASP A 793 -6.55 10.77 -40.21
C ASP A 793 -6.49 9.26 -40.42
N VAL A 794 -7.65 8.62 -40.51
CA VAL A 794 -7.81 7.18 -40.78
C VAL A 794 -8.26 6.89 -42.22
N SER A 795 -8.21 7.87 -43.13
CA SER A 795 -8.75 7.77 -44.49
C SER A 795 -8.08 6.71 -45.37
N LYS A 796 -6.85 6.31 -45.02
CA LYS A 796 -6.09 5.26 -45.73
C LYS A 796 -6.29 3.87 -45.15
N ASN A 797 -6.85 3.76 -43.94
CA ASN A 797 -7.06 2.49 -43.24
C ASN A 797 -8.43 1.90 -43.62
N ILE A 798 -8.65 1.65 -44.91
CA ILE A 798 -9.95 1.22 -45.45
C ILE A 798 -10.43 -0.15 -44.93
N LYS A 799 -9.53 -0.93 -44.30
CA LYS A 799 -9.81 -2.22 -43.66
C LYS A 799 -10.07 -2.10 -42.16
N LEU A 800 -10.17 -0.90 -41.61
CA LEU A 800 -10.38 -0.67 -40.19
C LEU A 800 -11.74 -1.19 -39.76
N GLU A 801 -11.75 -2.14 -38.82
CA GLU A 801 -12.93 -2.79 -38.24
C GLU A 801 -13.24 -2.20 -36.86
N VAL A 802 -12.21 -1.91 -36.06
CA VAL A 802 -12.33 -1.33 -34.71
C VAL A 802 -11.45 -0.10 -34.58
N LEU A 803 -12.05 1.00 -34.13
CA LEU A 803 -11.35 2.25 -33.79
C LEU A 803 -11.70 2.70 -32.37
N SER A 804 -10.68 2.80 -31.52
CA SER A 804 -10.79 3.35 -30.16
C SER A 804 -9.86 4.54 -29.97
N CYS A 805 -10.43 5.74 -29.96
CA CYS A 805 -9.72 7.02 -29.85
C CYS A 805 -10.31 7.94 -28.77
N TYR A 806 -10.98 7.37 -27.76
CA TYR A 806 -11.57 8.12 -26.65
C TYR A 806 -10.51 8.73 -25.71
N TYR A 807 -10.87 9.74 -24.90
CA TYR A 807 -9.92 10.53 -24.08
C TYR A 807 -8.76 11.08 -24.92
N ASN A 808 -9.10 11.92 -25.89
CA ASN A 808 -8.15 12.71 -26.68
C ASN A 808 -8.66 14.15 -26.78
N LEU A 809 -8.05 14.96 -27.64
CA LEU A 809 -8.40 16.36 -27.88
C LEU A 809 -8.94 16.58 -29.31
N LEU A 810 -9.55 15.55 -29.91
CA LEU A 810 -10.04 15.60 -31.28
C LEU A 810 -11.20 16.59 -31.41
N THR A 811 -11.15 17.45 -32.42
CA THR A 811 -12.25 18.38 -32.76
C THR A 811 -13.06 17.93 -33.98
N ASN A 812 -12.49 17.04 -34.78
CA ASN A 812 -13.13 16.39 -35.93
C ASN A 812 -12.62 14.95 -36.06
N LEU A 813 -13.45 14.08 -36.62
CA LEU A 813 -13.11 12.70 -36.94
C LEU A 813 -13.86 12.26 -38.21
N ASP A 814 -13.14 12.10 -39.32
CA ASP A 814 -13.70 11.58 -40.58
C ASP A 814 -13.46 10.07 -40.68
N VAL A 815 -14.55 9.30 -40.57
CA VAL A 815 -14.56 7.84 -40.72
C VAL A 815 -15.24 7.37 -42.02
N SER A 816 -15.48 8.28 -42.97
CA SER A 816 -16.27 8.01 -44.19
C SER A 816 -15.64 6.97 -45.12
N LYS A 817 -14.33 6.72 -45.00
CA LYS A 817 -13.59 5.72 -45.79
C LYS A 817 -13.49 4.36 -45.10
N ASN A 818 -13.81 4.27 -43.82
CA ASN A 818 -13.67 3.06 -43.01
C ASN A 818 -14.99 2.26 -43.03
N ILE A 819 -15.40 1.85 -44.23
CA ILE A 819 -16.70 1.19 -44.48
C ILE A 819 -16.83 -0.19 -43.80
N GLU A 820 -15.70 -0.76 -43.37
CA GLU A 820 -15.61 -2.03 -42.65
C GLU A 820 -15.75 -1.87 -41.12
N LEU A 821 -15.88 -0.65 -40.60
CA LEU A 821 -16.03 -0.41 -39.16
C LEU A 821 -17.25 -1.14 -38.59
N THR A 822 -17.03 -1.91 -37.54
CA THR A 822 -18.05 -2.60 -36.73
C THR A 822 -18.17 -2.01 -35.34
N GLY A 823 -17.09 -1.41 -34.81
CA GLY A 823 -17.07 -0.71 -33.52
C GLY A 823 -16.28 0.61 -33.55
N LEU A 824 -16.86 1.67 -32.99
CA LEU A 824 -16.25 2.99 -32.85
C LEU A 824 -16.44 3.55 -31.44
N THR A 825 -15.32 3.83 -30.75
CA THR A 825 -15.31 4.58 -29.49
C THR A 825 -14.52 5.88 -29.65
N CYS A 826 -15.21 7.01 -29.56
CA CYS A 826 -14.63 8.35 -29.70
C CYS A 826 -15.06 9.31 -28.58
N SER A 827 -15.49 8.75 -27.46
CA SER A 827 -15.95 9.46 -26.27
C SER A 827 -14.87 10.36 -25.66
N ASN A 828 -15.25 11.34 -24.84
CA ASN A 828 -14.30 12.23 -24.17
C ASN A 828 -13.33 12.92 -25.17
N ASN A 829 -13.90 13.61 -26.15
CA ASN A 829 -13.19 14.44 -27.11
C ASN A 829 -13.90 15.81 -27.18
N SER A 830 -13.62 16.60 -28.23
CA SER A 830 -14.27 17.89 -28.48
C SER A 830 -14.95 17.92 -29.86
N LEU A 831 -15.51 16.78 -30.31
CA LEU A 831 -16.19 16.66 -31.59
C LEU A 831 -17.48 17.51 -31.62
N PHE A 832 -17.69 18.26 -32.70
CA PHE A 832 -18.89 19.08 -32.91
C PHE A 832 -19.95 18.41 -33.79
N GLU A 833 -19.49 17.58 -34.72
CA GLU A 833 -20.32 16.74 -35.58
C GLU A 833 -19.65 15.37 -35.75
N LEU A 834 -20.45 14.35 -36.02
CA LEU A 834 -19.97 13.02 -36.37
C LEU A 834 -20.88 12.43 -37.44
N ASP A 835 -20.29 12.04 -38.57
CA ASP A 835 -20.99 11.40 -39.67
C ASP A 835 -20.55 9.93 -39.81
N ILE A 836 -21.45 9.03 -39.44
CA ILE A 836 -21.26 7.58 -39.59
C ILE A 836 -22.14 6.98 -40.69
N SER A 837 -22.78 7.80 -41.53
CA SER A 837 -23.74 7.35 -42.55
C SER A 837 -23.13 6.39 -43.59
N LYS A 838 -21.79 6.39 -43.73
CA LYS A 838 -21.05 5.49 -44.63
C LYS A 838 -20.58 4.20 -43.95
N ASN A 839 -20.62 4.12 -42.62
CA ASN A 839 -20.17 2.97 -41.85
C ASN A 839 -21.31 1.97 -41.70
N ILE A 840 -21.75 1.40 -42.83
CA ILE A 840 -22.96 0.57 -42.91
C ILE A 840 -22.86 -0.75 -42.13
N LYS A 841 -21.67 -1.16 -41.68
CA LYS A 841 -21.45 -2.34 -40.83
C LYS A 841 -21.33 -2.01 -39.34
N LEU A 842 -21.41 -0.74 -38.96
CA LEU A 842 -21.19 -0.29 -37.59
C LEU A 842 -22.34 -0.74 -36.69
N GLU A 843 -22.03 -1.61 -35.73
CA GLU A 843 -23.01 -2.17 -34.78
C GLU A 843 -22.91 -1.51 -33.39
N PHE A 844 -21.72 -1.00 -33.03
CA PHE A 844 -21.44 -0.37 -31.75
C PHE A 844 -20.84 1.04 -31.93
N LEU A 845 -21.51 2.05 -31.38
CA LEU A 845 -21.01 3.42 -31.31
C LEU A 845 -21.06 3.95 -29.87
N SER A 846 -19.93 4.44 -29.38
CA SER A 846 -19.87 5.33 -28.22
C SER A 846 -19.19 6.65 -28.59
N CYS A 847 -19.94 7.74 -28.49
CA CYS A 847 -19.48 9.12 -28.72
C CYS A 847 -19.84 10.06 -27.55
N ARG A 848 -19.96 9.49 -26.35
CA ARG A 848 -20.22 10.17 -25.06
C ARG A 848 -19.30 11.37 -24.81
N GLU A 849 -19.77 12.38 -24.08
CA GLU A 849 -18.91 13.46 -23.55
C GLU A 849 -18.12 14.16 -24.66
N ASN A 850 -18.85 14.60 -25.69
CA ASN A 850 -18.37 15.43 -26.78
C ASN A 850 -19.18 16.74 -26.81
N ARG A 851 -19.15 17.47 -27.93
CA ARG A 851 -19.93 18.69 -28.16
C ARG A 851 -20.86 18.55 -29.37
N LEU A 852 -21.30 17.31 -29.65
CA LEU A 852 -22.09 16.99 -30.84
C LEU A 852 -23.42 17.74 -30.81
N ASN A 853 -23.68 18.54 -31.84
CA ASN A 853 -25.01 19.11 -32.11
C ASN A 853 -25.77 18.32 -33.19
N LYS A 854 -25.05 17.46 -33.93
CA LYS A 854 -25.55 16.67 -35.04
C LYS A 854 -24.80 15.33 -35.10
N LEU A 855 -25.57 14.26 -35.26
CA LEU A 855 -25.07 12.90 -35.44
C LEU A 855 -25.78 12.29 -36.65
N ASN A 856 -25.06 12.04 -37.75
CA ASN A 856 -25.63 11.39 -38.93
C ASN A 856 -25.45 9.87 -38.78
N MET A 857 -26.54 9.16 -38.60
CA MET A 857 -26.56 7.73 -38.25
C MET A 857 -26.40 6.81 -39.47
N ASN A 858 -25.88 5.60 -39.23
CA ASN A 858 -26.00 4.47 -40.17
C ASN A 858 -27.34 3.72 -39.95
N THR A 859 -27.52 2.56 -40.58
CA THR A 859 -28.74 1.73 -40.42
C THR A 859 -28.59 0.51 -39.51
N GLU A 860 -27.37 0.03 -39.25
CA GLU A 860 -27.13 -1.28 -38.60
C GLU A 860 -26.80 -1.23 -37.09
N LEU A 861 -26.80 -0.05 -36.46
CA LEU A 861 -26.49 0.05 -35.04
C LEU A 861 -27.38 -0.81 -34.14
N LYS A 862 -26.73 -1.54 -33.23
CA LYS A 862 -27.33 -2.32 -32.14
C LYS A 862 -27.14 -1.62 -30.79
N HIS A 863 -26.02 -0.93 -30.61
CA HIS A 863 -25.64 -0.25 -29.38
C HIS A 863 -25.22 1.20 -29.67
N LEU A 864 -25.94 2.15 -29.09
CA LEU A 864 -25.65 3.58 -29.22
C LEU A 864 -25.52 4.23 -27.84
N GLY A 865 -24.33 4.77 -27.56
CA GLY A 865 -24.09 5.71 -26.46
C GLY A 865 -23.68 7.07 -27.00
N CYS A 866 -24.55 8.07 -26.87
CA CYS A 866 -24.31 9.45 -27.30
C CYS A 866 -24.61 10.47 -26.18
N GLU A 867 -24.48 10.03 -24.93
CA GLU A 867 -24.80 10.83 -23.75
C GLU A 867 -23.83 11.98 -23.50
N LYS A 868 -24.28 12.99 -22.75
CA LYS A 868 -23.51 14.20 -22.43
C LYS A 868 -22.97 14.91 -23.67
N ASN A 869 -23.86 15.18 -24.63
CA ASN A 869 -23.59 15.96 -25.83
C ASN A 869 -24.52 17.19 -25.87
N ARG A 870 -24.71 17.80 -27.05
CA ARG A 870 -25.59 18.96 -27.27
C ARG A 870 -26.64 18.66 -28.34
N LEU A 871 -27.05 17.39 -28.47
CA LEU A 871 -28.00 16.97 -29.49
C LEU A 871 -29.38 17.54 -29.18
N THR A 872 -29.98 18.23 -30.15
CA THR A 872 -31.37 18.74 -30.05
C THR A 872 -32.37 17.84 -30.78
N ASN A 873 -31.88 16.98 -31.67
CA ASN A 873 -32.63 15.96 -32.38
C ASN A 873 -31.79 14.70 -32.53
N LEU A 874 -32.44 13.53 -32.52
CA LEU A 874 -31.81 12.23 -32.74
C LEU A 874 -32.76 11.38 -33.60
N ASP A 875 -32.42 11.21 -34.88
CA ASP A 875 -33.21 10.39 -35.81
C ASP A 875 -32.76 8.94 -35.76
N LEU A 876 -33.62 8.07 -35.24
CA LEU A 876 -33.39 6.63 -35.08
C LEU A 876 -34.28 5.78 -36.01
N THR A 877 -34.96 6.42 -36.98
CA THR A 877 -36.01 5.79 -37.82
C THR A 877 -35.48 4.57 -38.58
N ASN A 878 -34.21 4.60 -38.99
CA ASN A 878 -33.58 3.51 -39.74
C ASN A 878 -32.82 2.50 -38.88
N ASN A 879 -32.65 2.75 -37.58
CA ASN A 879 -31.90 1.88 -36.65
C ASN A 879 -32.82 0.81 -36.04
N ILE A 880 -33.47 0.01 -36.90
CA ILE A 880 -34.48 -0.98 -36.48
C ILE A 880 -33.92 -2.12 -35.61
N ASN A 881 -32.60 -2.33 -35.67
CA ASN A 881 -31.87 -3.35 -34.93
C ASN A 881 -31.35 -2.86 -33.56
N LEU A 882 -31.66 -1.62 -33.16
CA LEU A 882 -31.17 -1.03 -31.92
C LEU A 882 -31.69 -1.81 -30.69
N ILE A 883 -30.77 -2.23 -29.83
CA ILE A 883 -30.98 -3.01 -28.60
C ILE A 883 -30.79 -2.12 -27.38
N THR A 884 -29.74 -1.30 -27.36
CA THR A 884 -29.44 -0.40 -26.24
C THR A 884 -29.24 1.02 -26.74
N LEU A 885 -29.88 1.97 -26.05
CA LEU A 885 -29.76 3.40 -26.32
C LEU A 885 -29.47 4.15 -25.02
N ASP A 886 -28.33 4.84 -24.96
CA ASP A 886 -28.08 5.91 -24.00
C ASP A 886 -27.91 7.24 -24.74
N CYS A 887 -28.90 8.12 -24.57
CA CYS A 887 -28.90 9.48 -25.08
C CYS A 887 -29.09 10.50 -23.94
N SER A 888 -28.73 10.14 -22.71
CA SER A 888 -28.88 10.99 -21.53
C SER A 888 -28.05 12.28 -21.60
N ASN A 889 -28.44 13.30 -20.81
CA ASN A 889 -27.79 14.61 -20.74
C ASN A 889 -27.55 15.25 -22.12
N ASN A 890 -28.61 15.37 -22.91
CA ASN A 890 -28.61 16.10 -24.17
C ASN A 890 -29.66 17.24 -24.10
N GLN A 891 -30.05 17.77 -25.25
CA GLN A 891 -31.04 18.84 -25.38
C GLN A 891 -32.26 18.36 -26.20
N LEU A 892 -32.58 17.06 -26.12
CA LEU A 892 -33.65 16.45 -26.88
C LEU A 892 -35.02 16.87 -26.33
N ASN A 893 -35.84 17.53 -27.15
CA ASN A 893 -37.22 17.88 -26.79
C ASN A 893 -38.23 16.80 -27.21
N ASN A 894 -37.83 15.90 -28.11
CA ASN A 894 -38.60 14.76 -28.60
C ASN A 894 -37.66 13.58 -28.89
N LEU A 895 -38.18 12.36 -28.74
CA LEU A 895 -37.48 11.12 -29.05
C LEU A 895 -38.47 10.11 -29.64
N ASP A 896 -38.38 9.85 -30.94
CA ASP A 896 -39.23 8.85 -31.62
C ASP A 896 -38.55 7.48 -31.63
N LEU A 897 -39.20 6.52 -30.96
CA LEU A 897 -38.69 5.15 -30.79
C LEU A 897 -39.56 4.09 -31.49
N ASN A 898 -40.53 4.52 -32.33
CA ASN A 898 -41.55 3.63 -32.91
C ASN A 898 -40.97 2.52 -33.80
N LYS A 899 -39.77 2.73 -34.35
CA LYS A 899 -39.08 1.77 -35.22
C LYS A 899 -38.10 0.86 -34.49
N ASN A 900 -37.69 1.22 -33.27
CA ASN A 900 -36.66 0.53 -32.50
C ASN A 900 -37.28 -0.58 -31.62
N ILE A 901 -38.04 -1.49 -32.24
CA ILE A 901 -38.86 -2.51 -31.56
C ILE A 901 -38.06 -3.54 -30.76
N ASN A 902 -36.74 -3.59 -30.98
CA ASN A 902 -35.82 -4.52 -30.31
C ASN A 902 -35.17 -3.94 -29.05
N LEU A 903 -35.49 -2.68 -28.68
CA LEU A 903 -34.88 -2.00 -27.55
C LEU A 903 -35.19 -2.71 -26.22
N THR A 904 -34.14 -3.03 -25.46
CA THR A 904 -34.21 -3.63 -24.12
C THR A 904 -33.74 -2.67 -23.03
N TYR A 905 -32.83 -1.74 -23.36
CA TYR A 905 -32.32 -0.70 -22.46
C TYR A 905 -32.51 0.69 -23.09
N LEU A 906 -33.14 1.59 -22.35
CA LEU A 906 -33.27 2.99 -22.71
C LEU A 906 -32.85 3.89 -21.54
N ASN A 907 -31.83 4.71 -21.78
CA ASN A 907 -31.48 5.83 -20.94
C ASN A 907 -31.61 7.16 -21.70
N CYS A 908 -32.54 8.00 -21.26
CA CYS A 908 -32.77 9.32 -21.79
C CYS A 908 -32.86 10.39 -20.68
N PHE A 909 -32.28 10.13 -19.51
CA PHE A 909 -32.34 11.07 -18.39
C PHE A 909 -31.69 12.42 -18.72
N GLY A 910 -32.11 13.50 -18.05
CA GLY A 910 -31.45 14.81 -18.20
C GLY A 910 -31.65 15.44 -19.57
N ASN A 911 -32.82 15.22 -20.19
CA ASN A 911 -33.24 15.90 -21.41
C ASN A 911 -34.50 16.74 -21.12
N PRO A 912 -34.84 17.72 -21.98
CA PRO A 912 -36.10 18.46 -21.87
C PRO A 912 -37.30 17.72 -22.53
N LEU A 913 -37.41 16.39 -22.40
CA LEU A 913 -38.53 15.64 -22.99
C LEU A 913 -39.84 15.93 -22.26
N THR A 914 -40.91 16.24 -23.01
CA THR A 914 -42.26 16.48 -22.47
C THR A 914 -43.20 15.28 -22.62
N ASN A 915 -42.87 14.37 -23.54
CA ASN A 915 -43.58 13.12 -23.80
C ASN A 915 -42.58 12.04 -24.24
N LEU A 916 -42.90 10.78 -23.95
CA LEU A 916 -42.12 9.61 -24.35
C LEU A 916 -43.07 8.45 -24.68
N ASP A 917 -43.21 8.12 -25.97
CA ASP A 917 -44.00 6.98 -26.44
C ASP A 917 -43.11 5.76 -26.65
N MET A 918 -43.29 4.74 -25.81
CA MET A 918 -42.57 3.46 -25.87
C MET A 918 -43.51 2.29 -26.15
N SER A 919 -44.69 2.56 -26.72
CA SER A 919 -45.73 1.55 -26.92
C SER A 919 -45.32 0.43 -27.89
N LYS A 920 -44.29 0.66 -28.72
CA LYS A 920 -43.71 -0.31 -29.65
C LYS A 920 -42.51 -1.06 -29.06
N ASN A 921 -41.88 -0.56 -28.01
CA ASN A 921 -40.67 -1.12 -27.38
C ASN A 921 -41.06 -2.15 -26.31
N ILE A 922 -41.81 -3.19 -26.71
CA ILE A 922 -42.38 -4.19 -25.79
C ILE A 922 -41.33 -5.09 -25.11
N LYS A 923 -40.10 -5.08 -25.61
CA LYS A 923 -38.96 -5.82 -25.06
C LYS A 923 -38.17 -5.01 -24.01
N LEU A 924 -38.60 -3.79 -23.68
CA LEU A 924 -37.89 -2.94 -22.74
C LEU A 924 -37.87 -3.57 -21.34
N GLU A 925 -36.67 -3.74 -20.80
CA GLU A 925 -36.38 -4.29 -19.47
C GLU A 925 -35.91 -3.19 -18.51
N GLU A 926 -35.22 -2.17 -19.02
CA GLU A 926 -34.72 -1.06 -18.22
C GLU A 926 -35.03 0.28 -18.88
N LEU A 927 -35.59 1.19 -18.07
CA LEU A 927 -35.94 2.54 -18.47
C LEU A 927 -35.44 3.56 -17.44
N GLU A 928 -34.52 4.42 -17.86
CA GLU A 928 -34.08 5.60 -17.13
C GLU A 928 -34.51 6.87 -17.88
N CYS A 929 -35.56 7.53 -17.40
CA CYS A 929 -36.08 8.77 -17.97
C CYS A 929 -36.20 9.89 -16.92
N TRP A 930 -35.38 9.83 -15.86
CA TRP A 930 -35.40 10.81 -14.78
C TRP A 930 -34.87 12.18 -15.21
N ASN A 931 -35.16 13.23 -14.45
CA ASN A 931 -34.76 14.61 -14.75
C ASN A 931 -35.16 15.04 -16.18
N ASN A 932 -36.45 14.88 -16.50
CA ASN A 932 -37.09 15.35 -17.73
C ASN A 932 -38.31 16.24 -17.38
N GLN A 933 -39.14 16.56 -18.37
CA GLN A 933 -40.37 17.36 -18.20
C GLN A 933 -41.63 16.53 -18.53
N LEU A 934 -41.57 15.21 -18.31
CA LEU A 934 -42.66 14.31 -18.67
C LEU A 934 -43.89 14.56 -17.78
N THR A 935 -45.04 14.77 -18.39
CA THR A 935 -46.33 14.93 -17.69
C THR A 935 -47.15 13.64 -17.62
N ASN A 936 -46.82 12.67 -18.47
CA ASN A 936 -47.46 11.36 -18.54
C ASN A 936 -46.45 10.30 -19.00
N LEU A 937 -46.58 9.08 -18.48
CA LEU A 937 -45.77 7.93 -18.85
C LEU A 937 -46.64 6.68 -18.99
N ARG A 938 -46.87 6.21 -20.22
CA ARG A 938 -47.73 5.05 -20.51
C ARG A 938 -46.92 3.76 -20.62
N LEU A 939 -46.99 2.90 -19.60
CA LEU A 939 -46.16 1.69 -19.48
C LEU A 939 -46.90 0.36 -19.70
N SER A 940 -48.18 0.41 -20.09
CA SER A 940 -49.05 -0.78 -20.22
C SER A 940 -48.59 -1.84 -21.24
N LYS A 941 -47.66 -1.48 -22.14
CA LYS A 941 -47.08 -2.38 -23.16
C LYS A 941 -45.69 -2.89 -22.79
N ASN A 942 -45.00 -2.24 -21.84
CA ASN A 942 -43.63 -2.54 -21.43
C ASN A 942 -43.65 -3.53 -20.24
N ILE A 943 -44.31 -4.67 -20.43
CA ILE A 943 -44.61 -5.63 -19.35
C ILE A 943 -43.36 -6.33 -18.79
N ASN A 944 -42.25 -6.29 -19.53
CA ASN A 944 -40.97 -6.91 -19.17
C ASN A 944 -40.05 -5.98 -18.35
N LEU A 945 -40.50 -4.78 -17.98
CA LEU A 945 -39.69 -3.84 -17.20
C LEU A 945 -39.29 -4.45 -15.84
N ILE A 946 -37.99 -4.45 -15.59
CA ILE A 946 -37.32 -4.87 -14.36
C ILE A 946 -36.88 -3.64 -13.56
N THR A 947 -36.38 -2.61 -14.25
CA THR A 947 -35.91 -1.35 -13.65
C THR A 947 -36.63 -0.17 -14.29
N LEU A 948 -37.18 0.70 -13.45
CA LEU A 948 -37.77 1.97 -13.87
C LEU A 948 -37.26 3.11 -12.97
N ASP A 949 -36.61 4.10 -13.57
CA ASP A 949 -36.38 5.40 -12.95
C ASP A 949 -37.03 6.52 -13.77
N CYS A 950 -38.12 7.07 -13.24
CA CYS A 950 -38.83 8.22 -13.79
C CYS A 950 -38.84 9.41 -12.81
N SER A 951 -37.85 9.47 -11.91
CA SER A 951 -37.74 10.52 -10.89
C SER A 951 -37.53 11.91 -11.50
N ASN A 952 -37.82 12.97 -10.73
CA ASN A 952 -37.63 14.36 -11.15
C ASN A 952 -38.29 14.67 -12.51
N ASN A 953 -39.60 14.50 -12.56
CA ASN A 953 -40.46 14.76 -13.72
C ASN A 953 -41.73 15.51 -13.24
N GLN A 954 -42.73 15.66 -14.12
CA GLN A 954 -44.00 16.32 -13.82
C GLN A 954 -45.18 15.33 -13.87
N LEU A 955 -44.93 14.05 -13.55
CA LEU A 955 -45.96 13.01 -13.62
C LEU A 955 -47.00 13.22 -12.52
N ASN A 956 -48.27 13.23 -12.88
CA ASN A 956 -49.39 13.32 -11.94
C ASN A 956 -50.14 11.98 -11.73
N ASN A 957 -49.83 10.99 -12.58
CA ASN A 957 -50.35 9.63 -12.55
C ASN A 957 -49.30 8.66 -13.11
N LEU A 958 -49.14 7.52 -12.46
CA LEU A 958 -48.26 6.44 -12.90
C LEU A 958 -48.96 5.09 -12.68
N ASN A 959 -49.40 4.47 -13.78
CA ASN A 959 -50.07 3.17 -13.73
C ASN A 959 -49.08 2.03 -14.02
N LEU A 960 -48.78 1.24 -12.98
CA LEU A 960 -47.85 0.11 -13.03
C LEU A 960 -48.53 -1.27 -12.98
N SER A 961 -49.86 -1.34 -13.15
CA SER A 961 -50.65 -2.58 -13.00
C SER A 961 -50.26 -3.72 -13.96
N LYS A 962 -49.47 -3.43 -14.99
CA LYS A 962 -48.98 -4.41 -15.98
C LYS A 962 -47.48 -4.69 -15.85
N ASN A 963 -46.75 -3.98 -15.00
CA ASN A 963 -45.30 -4.05 -14.86
C ASN A 963 -44.90 -4.89 -13.62
N ILE A 964 -45.47 -6.10 -13.53
CA ILE A 964 -45.37 -6.97 -12.35
C ILE A 964 -43.96 -7.54 -12.10
N GLU A 965 -43.10 -7.50 -13.13
CA GLU A 965 -41.71 -7.97 -13.08
C GLU A 965 -40.73 -6.94 -12.50
N LEU A 966 -41.20 -5.73 -12.18
CA LEU A 966 -40.36 -4.67 -11.61
C LEU A 966 -39.70 -5.12 -10.30
N LYS A 967 -38.38 -4.94 -10.25
CA LYS A 967 -37.53 -5.13 -9.06
C LYS A 967 -37.07 -3.80 -8.48
N THR A 968 -36.88 -2.79 -9.32
CA THR A 968 -36.44 -1.45 -8.93
C THR A 968 -37.38 -0.40 -9.49
N LEU A 969 -37.91 0.45 -8.60
CA LEU A 969 -38.77 1.58 -8.95
C LEU A 969 -38.31 2.85 -8.25
N TYR A 970 -37.88 3.83 -9.04
CA TYR A 970 -37.63 5.19 -8.58
C TYR A 970 -38.56 6.14 -9.34
N CYS A 971 -39.38 6.87 -8.60
CA CYS A 971 -40.31 7.86 -9.14
C CYS A 971 -40.38 9.11 -8.26
N LYS A 972 -39.32 9.36 -7.48
CA LYS A 972 -39.19 10.48 -6.55
C LYS A 972 -39.35 11.83 -7.28
N ASP A 973 -39.73 12.89 -6.58
CA ASP A 973 -39.73 14.26 -7.11
C ASP A 973 -40.64 14.36 -8.34
N ASN A 974 -41.91 13.98 -8.16
CA ASN A 974 -42.98 14.07 -9.15
C ASN A 974 -44.21 14.75 -8.49
N THR A 975 -45.38 14.68 -9.13
CA THR A 975 -46.64 15.26 -8.62
C THR A 975 -47.74 14.19 -8.48
N LEU A 976 -47.35 12.95 -8.15
CA LEU A 976 -48.30 11.84 -8.05
C LEU A 976 -49.25 12.05 -6.86
N ASN A 977 -50.55 11.87 -7.09
CA ASN A 977 -51.54 11.87 -6.00
C ASN A 977 -51.65 10.49 -5.33
N ASN A 978 -51.40 9.43 -6.10
CA ASN A 978 -51.31 8.08 -5.58
C ASN A 978 -50.40 7.21 -6.45
N LEU A 979 -49.95 6.09 -5.88
CA LEU A 979 -49.18 5.07 -6.58
C LEU A 979 -49.62 3.69 -6.08
N ASP A 980 -49.95 2.78 -6.99
CA ASP A 980 -50.31 1.40 -6.65
C ASP A 980 -49.20 0.42 -7.03
N ILE A 981 -48.53 -0.12 -6.01
CA ILE A 981 -47.50 -1.15 -6.13
C ILE A 981 -47.98 -2.52 -5.65
N SER A 982 -49.24 -2.67 -5.25
CA SER A 982 -49.78 -3.92 -4.67
C SER A 982 -49.63 -5.14 -5.58
N SER A 983 -49.62 -4.92 -6.90
CA SER A 983 -49.42 -5.96 -7.91
C SER A 983 -47.95 -6.34 -8.16
N ILE A 984 -46.98 -5.56 -7.65
CA ILE A 984 -45.55 -5.70 -7.93
C ILE A 984 -44.85 -6.41 -6.75
N LEU A 985 -45.15 -7.69 -6.59
CA LEU A 985 -44.72 -8.46 -5.41
C LEU A 985 -43.19 -8.67 -5.32
N ASN A 986 -42.52 -8.60 -6.47
CA ASN A 986 -41.08 -8.79 -6.64
C ASN A 986 -40.25 -7.53 -6.41
N LEU A 987 -40.88 -6.39 -6.10
CA LEU A 987 -40.17 -5.14 -5.86
C LEU A 987 -39.19 -5.28 -4.69
N GLN A 988 -37.94 -4.87 -4.93
CA GLN A 988 -36.81 -4.94 -3.99
C GLN A 988 -36.34 -3.53 -3.59
N LYS A 989 -36.36 -2.58 -4.53
CA LYS A 989 -35.95 -1.19 -4.31
C LYS A 989 -37.08 -0.25 -4.70
N LEU A 990 -37.40 0.69 -3.80
CA LEU A 990 -38.42 1.70 -3.99
C LEU A 990 -37.89 3.08 -3.55
N ASN A 991 -38.14 4.10 -4.35
CA ASN A 991 -38.08 5.50 -3.94
C ASN A 991 -39.21 6.29 -4.61
N CYS A 992 -40.24 6.62 -3.85
CA CYS A 992 -41.36 7.44 -4.30
C CYS A 992 -41.56 8.69 -3.46
N CYS A 993 -40.49 9.17 -2.81
CA CYS A 993 -40.53 10.40 -1.99
C CYS A 993 -40.87 11.67 -2.80
N ASN A 994 -41.22 12.75 -2.09
CA ASN A 994 -41.47 14.08 -2.65
C ASN A 994 -42.50 14.09 -3.80
N GLN A 995 -43.74 13.73 -3.46
CA GLN A 995 -44.90 13.74 -4.36
C GLN A 995 -45.85 14.90 -4.02
N ALA A 996 -47.08 14.85 -4.53
CA ALA A 996 -48.13 15.80 -4.14
C ALA A 996 -48.50 15.67 -2.65
N GLU A 997 -49.05 16.74 -2.09
CA GLU A 997 -49.59 16.74 -0.73
C GLU A 997 -50.71 15.70 -0.60
N GLY A 998 -50.68 14.90 0.48
CA GLY A 998 -51.64 13.81 0.69
C GLY A 998 -51.41 12.58 -0.20
N PHE A 999 -50.20 12.40 -0.74
CA PHE A 999 -49.84 11.24 -1.58
C PHE A 999 -50.14 9.90 -0.90
N ILE A 1000 -50.92 9.06 -1.58
CA ILE A 1000 -51.30 7.72 -1.12
C ILE A 1000 -50.48 6.64 -1.83
N LEU A 1001 -49.82 5.77 -1.07
CA LEU A 1001 -49.13 4.59 -1.59
C LEU A 1001 -49.95 3.33 -1.28
N TYR A 1002 -50.47 2.69 -2.32
CA TYR A 1002 -51.16 1.40 -2.20
C TYR A 1002 -50.18 0.24 -2.23
N LEU A 1003 -50.13 -0.54 -1.15
CA LEU A 1003 -49.20 -1.66 -1.00
C LEU A 1003 -49.77 -2.75 -0.08
N THR A 1004 -49.32 -3.99 -0.24
CA THR A 1004 -49.75 -5.11 0.62
C THR A 1004 -49.02 -5.11 1.96
N ASN A 1005 -49.62 -5.67 3.01
CA ASN A 1005 -48.96 -5.89 4.32
C ASN A 1005 -47.56 -6.54 4.20
N LYS A 1006 -47.39 -7.48 3.27
CA LYS A 1006 -46.09 -8.11 3.00
C LYS A 1006 -45.06 -7.13 2.41
N GLN A 1007 -45.49 -6.18 1.58
CA GLN A 1007 -44.63 -5.13 1.03
C GLN A 1007 -44.34 -4.03 2.05
N LYS A 1008 -45.25 -3.75 3.00
CA LYS A 1008 -45.03 -2.78 4.08
C LYS A 1008 -43.77 -3.11 4.88
N GLY A 1009 -43.59 -4.38 5.24
CA GLY A 1009 -42.39 -4.83 5.95
C GLY A 1009 -41.09 -4.80 5.14
N LYS A 1010 -41.14 -4.55 3.82
CA LYS A 1010 -39.95 -4.47 2.95
C LYS A 1010 -39.40 -3.05 2.78
N PHE A 1011 -40.23 -2.04 2.98
CA PHE A 1011 -39.89 -0.64 2.70
C PHE A 1011 -40.06 0.20 3.95
N THR A 1012 -39.21 1.20 4.10
CA THR A 1012 -39.21 2.11 5.25
C THR A 1012 -39.73 3.49 4.85
N GLU A 1013 -39.99 4.34 5.82
CA GLU A 1013 -40.35 5.75 5.59
C GLU A 1013 -39.31 6.48 4.73
N LYS A 1014 -38.02 6.07 4.71
CA LYS A 1014 -37.03 6.65 3.78
C LYS A 1014 -37.34 6.38 2.30
N ASN A 1015 -38.12 5.34 2.00
CA ASN A 1015 -38.46 4.94 0.63
C ASN A 1015 -39.69 5.67 0.08
N TYR A 1016 -40.69 5.94 0.93
CA TYR A 1016 -41.96 6.56 0.53
C TYR A 1016 -42.26 7.89 1.23
N CYS A 1017 -41.35 8.35 2.11
CA CYS A 1017 -41.49 9.55 2.91
C CYS A 1017 -42.79 9.51 3.76
N ASN A 1018 -43.44 10.65 3.98
CA ASN A 1018 -44.68 10.76 4.75
C ASN A 1018 -45.93 10.31 3.94
N ALA A 1019 -45.79 9.36 3.01
CA ALA A 1019 -46.92 8.87 2.22
C ALA A 1019 -47.98 8.21 3.12
N ILE A 1020 -49.25 8.41 2.80
CA ILE A 1020 -50.37 7.71 3.43
C ILE A 1020 -50.38 6.30 2.84
N LEU A 1021 -50.25 5.27 3.69
CA LEU A 1021 -50.23 3.89 3.24
C LEU A 1021 -51.64 3.29 3.29
N GLU A 1022 -52.11 2.70 2.18
CA GLU A 1022 -53.43 2.05 2.09
C GLU A 1022 -53.35 0.67 1.41
N GLU A 1023 -54.25 -0.25 1.75
CA GLU A 1023 -54.53 -1.45 0.93
C GLU A 1023 -55.71 -1.16 0.00
N LYS A 1024 -55.78 -1.86 -1.13
CA LYS A 1024 -56.72 -1.56 -2.23
C LYS A 1024 -58.21 -1.80 -1.89
N ASP A 1025 -58.47 -2.51 -0.80
CA ASP A 1025 -59.79 -2.74 -0.22
C ASP A 1025 -60.12 -1.77 0.94
N GLY A 1026 -59.25 -0.79 1.20
CA GLY A 1026 -59.36 0.17 2.31
C GLY A 1026 -58.89 -0.38 3.66
N SER A 1027 -58.33 -1.60 3.71
CA SER A 1027 -57.90 -2.27 4.94
C SER A 1027 -56.47 -1.91 5.34
N ILE A 1028 -56.22 -0.67 5.75
CA ILE A 1028 -55.15 -0.43 6.72
C ILE A 1028 -55.75 0.41 7.86
N CYS A 1029 -56.45 -0.26 8.77
CA CYS A 1029 -56.45 0.19 10.15
C CYS A 1029 -55.27 -0.53 10.81
N GLU A 1030 -54.13 0.15 10.98
CA GLU A 1030 -53.31 -0.21 12.13
C GLU A 1030 -54.22 -0.14 13.35
N ILE A 1031 -54.41 -1.28 14.03
CA ILE A 1031 -55.00 -1.26 15.37
C ILE A 1031 -53.95 -0.62 16.25
N GLU A 1032 -53.99 0.70 16.39
CA GLU A 1032 -53.20 1.42 17.38
C GLU A 1032 -53.79 1.13 18.77
N TRP A 1033 -52.92 0.93 19.76
CA TRP A 1033 -53.36 0.77 21.14
C TRP A 1033 -53.70 2.13 21.75
N LEU A 1034 -54.82 2.22 22.46
CA LEU A 1034 -55.14 3.42 23.25
C LEU A 1034 -54.25 3.48 24.49
N ASP A 1035 -53.61 4.63 24.71
CA ASP A 1035 -52.90 4.93 25.95
C ASP A 1035 -53.93 5.20 27.06
N ILE A 1036 -54.09 4.21 27.94
CA ILE A 1036 -55.07 4.20 29.03
C ILE A 1036 -54.32 4.20 30.37
N TYR A 1037 -54.54 5.21 31.21
CA TYR A 1037 -53.94 5.25 32.54
C TYR A 1037 -54.80 6.01 33.57
N PRO A 1038 -54.74 5.65 34.87
CA PRO A 1038 -54.11 4.45 35.39
C PRO A 1038 -54.86 3.18 34.95
N ASN A 1039 -54.10 2.12 34.70
CA ASN A 1039 -54.63 0.82 34.30
C ASN A 1039 -53.76 -0.30 34.90
N PRO A 1040 -54.19 -1.00 35.95
CA PRO A 1040 -55.56 -1.05 36.47
C PRO A 1040 -56.06 0.24 37.13
N THR A 1041 -57.37 0.47 37.09
CA THR A 1041 -58.07 1.60 37.70
C THR A 1041 -58.97 1.15 38.86
N THR A 1042 -59.26 2.04 39.81
CA THR A 1042 -60.28 1.86 40.86
C THR A 1042 -61.68 2.32 40.42
N GLY A 1043 -61.81 2.89 39.22
CA GLY A 1043 -63.08 3.40 38.71
C GLY A 1043 -62.95 4.51 37.68
N LYS A 1044 -61.85 5.26 37.65
CA LYS A 1044 -61.61 6.35 36.70
C LYS A 1044 -60.29 6.20 35.95
N PHE A 1045 -60.27 6.47 34.66
CA PHE A 1045 -59.06 6.42 33.85
C PHE A 1045 -59.07 7.48 32.76
N PHE A 1046 -57.90 7.83 32.26
CA PHE A 1046 -57.72 8.80 31.19
C PHE A 1046 -57.37 8.09 29.89
N ILE A 1047 -57.85 8.65 28.79
CA ILE A 1047 -57.43 8.32 27.43
C ILE A 1047 -56.77 9.55 26.85
N GLU A 1048 -55.52 9.41 26.42
CA GLU A 1048 -54.83 10.44 25.64
C GLU A 1048 -54.94 10.11 24.15
N SER A 1049 -55.47 11.05 23.37
CA SER A 1049 -55.66 10.88 21.92
C SER A 1049 -55.55 12.22 21.21
N LYS A 1050 -54.93 12.26 20.03
CA LYS A 1050 -54.78 13.47 19.21
C LYS A 1050 -56.00 13.74 18.30
N PHE A 1051 -57.05 12.93 18.39
CA PHE A 1051 -58.24 12.99 17.53
C PHE A 1051 -59.49 13.31 18.37
N PHE A 1052 -60.00 14.55 18.24
CA PHE A 1052 -61.21 15.04 18.93
C PHE A 1052 -62.39 14.85 18.00
N THR A 1053 -63.45 14.14 18.44
CA THR A 1053 -64.74 13.80 17.79
C THR A 1053 -65.09 12.31 17.67
N ASP A 1054 -64.21 11.37 18.05
CA ASP A 1054 -64.52 9.93 17.98
C ASP A 1054 -65.37 9.42 19.17
N GLU A 1055 -66.33 8.52 18.90
CA GLU A 1055 -67.12 7.80 19.92
C GLU A 1055 -66.32 6.62 20.49
N ILE A 1056 -66.14 6.62 21.80
CA ILE A 1056 -65.57 5.51 22.57
C ILE A 1056 -66.67 4.61 23.10
N LYS A 1057 -66.42 3.30 23.03
CA LYS A 1057 -67.28 2.26 23.62
C LYS A 1057 -66.46 1.43 24.58
N ILE A 1058 -67.01 1.17 25.76
CA ILE A 1058 -66.45 0.20 26.71
C ILE A 1058 -67.31 -1.05 26.68
N LEU A 1059 -66.68 -2.22 26.52
CA LEU A 1059 -67.34 -3.50 26.38
C LEU A 1059 -66.86 -4.48 27.45
N ASN A 1060 -67.73 -5.38 27.89
CA ASN A 1060 -67.29 -6.57 28.61
C ASN A 1060 -66.62 -7.58 27.65
N LEU A 1061 -66.04 -8.64 28.22
CA LEU A 1061 -65.39 -9.71 27.44
C LEU A 1061 -66.37 -10.54 26.59
N ALA A 1062 -67.67 -10.43 26.82
CA ALA A 1062 -68.70 -11.03 25.95
C ALA A 1062 -69.07 -10.13 24.75
N GLY A 1063 -68.50 -8.92 24.66
CA GLY A 1063 -68.74 -7.98 23.57
C GLY A 1063 -69.98 -7.10 23.75
N GLU A 1064 -70.58 -7.06 24.94
CA GLU A 1064 -71.70 -6.19 25.24
C GLU A 1064 -71.20 -4.79 25.60
N VAL A 1065 -71.78 -3.75 25.00
CA VAL A 1065 -71.41 -2.35 25.25
C VAL A 1065 -72.01 -1.88 26.56
N LEU A 1066 -71.16 -1.49 27.50
CA LEU A 1066 -71.53 -1.08 28.86
C LEU A 1066 -71.43 0.44 29.08
N TYR A 1067 -70.67 1.15 28.24
CA TYR A 1067 -70.47 2.60 28.36
C TYR A 1067 -70.17 3.23 26.99
N ARG A 1068 -70.61 4.48 26.79
CA ARG A 1068 -70.36 5.27 25.57
C ARG A 1068 -70.09 6.73 25.92
N GLU A 1069 -69.09 7.31 25.26
CA GLU A 1069 -68.76 8.72 25.39
C GLU A 1069 -68.00 9.22 24.15
N THR A 1070 -68.15 10.49 23.80
CA THR A 1070 -67.41 11.11 22.69
C THR A 1070 -66.21 11.87 23.25
N LEU A 1071 -65.03 11.66 22.65
CA LEU A 1071 -63.82 12.40 23.02
C LEU A 1071 -63.92 13.87 22.62
N ASN A 1072 -63.76 14.77 23.58
CA ASN A 1072 -63.88 16.21 23.38
C ASN A 1072 -62.56 16.99 23.57
N ASP A 1073 -61.51 16.35 24.11
CA ASP A 1073 -60.20 16.98 24.42
C ASP A 1073 -59.02 15.99 24.31
N GLU A 1074 -57.79 16.52 24.24
CA GLU A 1074 -56.49 15.78 24.16
C GLU A 1074 -56.35 14.70 25.23
N LYS A 1075 -56.96 14.94 26.38
CA LYS A 1075 -57.02 14.04 27.51
C LYS A 1075 -58.43 14.03 28.07
N THR A 1076 -59.12 12.90 27.95
CA THR A 1076 -60.49 12.74 28.44
C THR A 1076 -60.51 11.77 29.63
N GLU A 1077 -61.14 12.17 30.75
CA GLU A 1077 -61.39 11.28 31.90
C GLU A 1077 -62.66 10.47 31.66
N ILE A 1078 -62.57 9.16 31.87
CA ILE A 1078 -63.67 8.22 31.76
C ILE A 1078 -63.95 7.60 33.14
N ASP A 1079 -65.20 7.67 33.59
CA ASP A 1079 -65.64 7.14 34.88
C ASP A 1079 -66.50 5.87 34.72
N ILE A 1080 -65.91 4.74 35.10
CA ILE A 1080 -66.53 3.42 35.18
C ILE A 1080 -66.74 2.94 36.62
N SER A 1081 -66.79 3.85 37.61
CA SER A 1081 -66.94 3.51 39.04
C SER A 1081 -68.19 2.67 39.34
N ASN A 1082 -69.21 2.77 38.50
CA ASN A 1082 -70.46 2.00 38.63
C ASN A 1082 -70.42 0.59 38.00
N LEU A 1083 -69.36 0.23 37.26
CA LEU A 1083 -69.20 -1.11 36.69
C LEU A 1083 -68.56 -2.08 37.71
N PRO A 1084 -68.84 -3.39 37.68
CA PRO A 1084 -68.18 -4.35 38.58
C PRO A 1084 -66.66 -4.44 38.33
N ALA A 1085 -65.90 -4.98 39.29
CA ALA A 1085 -64.49 -5.30 39.07
C ALA A 1085 -64.35 -6.32 37.93
N GLY A 1086 -63.43 -6.08 37.00
CA GLY A 1086 -63.34 -6.87 35.78
C GLY A 1086 -62.47 -6.24 34.69
N VAL A 1087 -62.33 -6.97 33.58
CA VAL A 1087 -61.60 -6.52 32.39
C VAL A 1087 -62.59 -6.03 31.35
N TYR A 1088 -62.35 -4.85 30.83
CA TYR A 1088 -63.16 -4.23 29.80
C TYR A 1088 -62.30 -3.87 28.58
N LEU A 1089 -62.90 -3.95 27.39
CA LEU A 1089 -62.29 -3.49 26.16
C LEU A 1089 -62.80 -2.08 25.85
N VAL A 1090 -61.89 -1.19 25.51
CA VAL A 1090 -62.20 0.17 25.08
C VAL A 1090 -61.94 0.23 23.57
N ILE A 1091 -62.95 0.52 22.77
CA ILE A 1091 -62.79 0.60 21.32
C ILE A 1091 -63.19 1.99 20.82
N THR A 1092 -62.44 2.46 19.83
CA THR A 1092 -62.75 3.64 19.02
C THR A 1092 -62.34 3.37 17.58
N LYS A 1093 -62.64 4.29 16.65
CA LYS A 1093 -62.46 4.09 15.20
C LYS A 1093 -60.99 3.74 14.87
N GLY A 1094 -60.74 2.45 14.61
CA GLY A 1094 -59.41 1.92 14.27
C GLY A 1094 -58.46 1.68 15.45
N LYS A 1095 -58.87 1.88 16.72
CA LYS A 1095 -58.00 1.68 17.89
C LYS A 1095 -58.64 0.83 18.99
N ILE A 1096 -57.82 0.10 19.75
CA ILE A 1096 -58.28 -0.73 20.88
C ILE A 1096 -57.47 -0.47 22.14
N GLY A 1097 -58.13 -0.45 23.28
CA GLY A 1097 -57.52 -0.41 24.60
C GLY A 1097 -58.12 -1.49 25.48
N LYS A 1098 -57.39 -1.88 26.51
CA LYS A 1098 -57.89 -2.77 27.56
C LYS A 1098 -57.81 -2.02 28.87
N VAL A 1099 -58.90 -1.95 29.63
CA VAL A 1099 -58.88 -1.39 30.99
C VAL A 1099 -59.26 -2.47 32.00
N VAL A 1100 -58.49 -2.56 33.07
CA VAL A 1100 -58.73 -3.48 34.19
C VAL A 1100 -59.23 -2.65 35.36
N LYS A 1101 -60.44 -2.93 35.85
CA LYS A 1101 -60.97 -2.32 37.06
C LYS A 1101 -60.82 -3.28 38.24
N ASN A 1102 -60.12 -2.83 39.28
CA ASN A 1102 -59.90 -3.58 40.52
C ASN A 1102 -61.09 -3.54 41.47
#